data_AF-A0A5D2WUX7-F1
#
_entry.id   AF-A0A5D2WUX7-F1
#
_cell.length_a   1.000
_cell.length_b   1.000
_cell.length_c   1.000
_cell.angle_alpha   90.00
_cell.angle_beta   90.00
_cell.angle_gamma   90.00
#
_symmetry.space_group_name_H-M   'P 1'
#
loop_
_entity.id
_entity.type
_entity.pdbx_description
1 polymer ?
#
loop_
_entity_poly.entity_id
_entity_poly.type
_entity_poly.pdbx_seq_one_letter_code
_entity_poly.pdbx_strand_id
1 'polypeptide(L)'
;MSIKNTSFASVFESLLADISSIIESVECIQAEQENFVELGCYLYRVFPAIMELQFSENPPKNTKVIVESLSMNVNLVKDLVGECHKENHPVSDAELAKILAKLVRVIKDIGECLCLIPSTTFGGQKYVETAVWSLSDELQNVHFEFKQPIESQMSYAMQIPSSQMLPLPEESDLYPVDDEVLVPTESSQVLSMPCPVDFIKSTNQRSQEQHENVDKSLVTLPHVAHYIEPLYNTFFCPLTKQVMDDPVTIENGVTYERKVITEWFETSSHQDNIVCPTTGMKLKSRVLSVNVALKTTIEEWKERTEVARIKAARTALSLACSDSMILEAIRDLQRICKRRRNKKVLVVNVGILPLLIRLLGYKDRDVRCEVLELLRQLTEEDDEGKEMIANIMDISAMIELMSSSHQQIRHASLLFLVELSRSQALGEKIGSATGAILMLIRVKFNHHVDSFAAEKADEILKNLERFPDNIKQMAENGFLDPLLNHLTEGSEEVQMEMTSFLGELILSNDSKVYVAEKASTSIIKMVQSGNTIFRNAAFKALSQISSHHPNGKILLETGILNIMAEMMFTRRIYDELMDSKKEAAAILANVLESGVEHDSIKVNTHGRRLSSDYAVYNIIHMLKNSTPEELNINLIRILLCLTKSPRSMDTIVSVVNETEASYTLIELINNPHEQLGVAVIKLLILLAPHVGNTLVERLCKTRGQPLGLMECPSGTNHITEKQALSARFLAKLPQQNLTLNLALLNNNVVPTILERIFLIQRNGTRTSRHATVYLEGLVGILVRFTTTLYEPQMLFLARTHNLTSVFTELVIKTSSDEVQRLSAIGLENLSLESINLSRPPQIQKTGSKKLFRLPNLLSSRSVETRKMPVLCPVHRGAVEPGL
;
A
#
# COMPACT_ATOMS: atom_id res chain seq x y z
N MET A 1 -24.74 8.11 -46.98
CA MET A 1 -25.24 9.39 -46.43
C MET A 1 -24.96 9.37 -44.94
N SER A 2 -23.99 10.14 -44.47
CA SER A 2 -23.71 10.24 -43.02
C SER A 2 -24.87 10.94 -42.31
N ILE A 3 -25.24 10.48 -41.11
CA ILE A 3 -26.33 11.07 -40.32
C ILE A 3 -25.87 12.42 -39.76
N LYS A 4 -26.00 13.48 -40.57
CA LYS A 4 -25.91 14.88 -40.14
C LYS A 4 -27.27 15.42 -39.69
N ASN A 5 -27.98 14.66 -38.85
CA ASN A 5 -29.07 15.20 -38.03
C ASN A 5 -28.48 15.50 -36.65
N THR A 6 -28.20 16.77 -36.39
CA THR A 6 -27.64 17.26 -35.12
C THR A 6 -28.50 16.89 -33.90
N SER A 7 -29.81 16.70 -34.08
CA SER A 7 -30.74 16.26 -33.03
C SER A 7 -30.72 14.76 -32.72
N PHE A 8 -29.99 13.93 -33.48
CA PHE A 8 -29.87 12.49 -33.21
C PHE A 8 -28.55 12.15 -32.54
N ALA A 9 -27.45 12.83 -32.91
CA ALA A 9 -26.19 12.76 -32.18
C ALA A 9 -26.34 13.20 -30.71
N SER A 10 -27.14 14.23 -30.44
CA SER A 10 -27.44 14.68 -29.08
C SER A 10 -28.16 13.64 -28.20
N VAL A 11 -28.88 12.68 -28.80
CA VAL A 11 -29.52 11.58 -28.04
C VAL A 11 -28.48 10.56 -27.59
N PHE A 12 -27.50 10.25 -28.43
CA PHE A 12 -26.34 9.42 -28.02
C PHE A 12 -25.52 10.09 -26.93
N GLU A 13 -25.21 11.39 -27.07
CA GLU A 13 -24.45 12.15 -26.07
C GLU A 13 -25.20 12.23 -24.73
N SER A 14 -26.52 12.45 -24.73
CA SER A 14 -27.34 12.39 -23.51
C SER A 14 -27.33 10.99 -22.89
N LEU A 15 -27.55 9.95 -23.69
CA LEU A 15 -27.61 8.56 -23.22
C LEU A 15 -26.28 8.13 -22.55
N LEU A 16 -25.14 8.48 -23.14
CA LEU A 16 -23.82 8.18 -22.56
C LEU A 16 -23.59 8.99 -21.27
N ALA A 17 -24.01 10.26 -21.21
CA ALA A 17 -23.93 11.08 -20.01
C ALA A 17 -24.84 10.58 -18.88
N ASP A 18 -26.04 10.09 -19.21
CA ASP A 18 -26.97 9.50 -18.25
C ASP A 18 -26.40 8.18 -17.68
N ILE A 19 -25.78 7.34 -18.50
CA ILE A 19 -25.05 6.13 -18.04
C ILE A 19 -23.92 6.50 -17.07
N SER A 20 -23.06 7.47 -17.43
CA SER A 20 -21.98 7.92 -16.53
C SER A 20 -22.52 8.46 -15.21
N SER A 21 -23.58 9.28 -15.25
CA SER A 21 -24.22 9.84 -14.05
C SER A 21 -24.81 8.76 -13.13
N ILE A 22 -25.35 7.67 -13.68
CA ILE A 22 -25.84 6.54 -12.87
C ILE A 22 -24.67 5.79 -12.22
N ILE A 23 -23.59 5.53 -12.95
CA ILE A 23 -22.41 4.82 -12.43
C ILE A 23 -21.81 5.59 -11.24
N GLU A 24 -21.64 6.91 -11.35
CA GLU A 24 -21.17 7.78 -10.26
C GLU A 24 -22.13 7.79 -9.05
N SER A 25 -23.45 7.77 -9.30
CA SER A 25 -24.46 7.74 -8.23
C SER A 25 -24.53 6.39 -7.50
N VAL A 26 -24.24 5.30 -8.20
CA VAL A 26 -24.26 3.92 -7.67
C VAL A 26 -23.17 3.71 -6.61
N GLU A 27 -21.99 4.32 -6.77
CA GLU A 27 -20.89 4.22 -5.79
C GLU A 27 -21.24 4.83 -4.41
N CYS A 28 -22.27 5.68 -4.34
CA CYS A 28 -22.68 6.37 -3.12
C CYS A 28 -23.71 5.60 -2.26
N ILE A 29 -24.25 4.47 -2.75
CA ILE A 29 -25.32 3.72 -2.07
C ILE A 29 -24.74 2.68 -1.10
N GLN A 30 -24.96 2.87 0.21
CA GLN A 30 -24.48 1.95 1.25
C GLN A 30 -25.36 0.70 1.47
N ALA A 31 -26.63 0.74 1.07
CA ALA A 31 -27.56 -0.38 1.21
C ALA A 31 -27.57 -1.25 -0.05
N GLU A 32 -27.46 -2.59 0.10
CA GLU A 32 -27.40 -3.53 -1.04
C GLU A 32 -26.29 -3.20 -2.07
N GLN A 33 -25.13 -2.74 -1.58
CA GLN A 33 -24.00 -2.26 -2.37
C GLN A 33 -23.57 -3.23 -3.48
N GLU A 34 -23.60 -4.55 -3.23
CA GLU A 34 -23.28 -5.59 -4.22
C GLU A 34 -24.22 -5.52 -5.44
N ASN A 35 -25.54 -5.46 -5.23
CA ASN A 35 -26.55 -5.40 -6.29
C ASN A 35 -26.47 -4.10 -7.10
N PHE A 36 -26.19 -2.95 -6.45
CA PHE A 36 -26.01 -1.68 -7.17
C PHE A 36 -24.69 -1.61 -7.94
N VAL A 37 -23.58 -2.11 -7.38
CA VAL A 37 -22.30 -2.22 -8.11
C VAL A 37 -22.44 -3.13 -9.34
N GLU A 38 -23.20 -4.22 -9.25
CA GLU A 38 -23.50 -5.08 -10.39
C GLU A 38 -24.27 -4.33 -11.50
N LEU A 39 -25.29 -3.53 -11.14
CA LEU A 39 -25.98 -2.62 -12.07
C LEU A 39 -25.02 -1.64 -12.75
N GLY A 40 -24.07 -1.05 -12.00
CA GLY A 40 -23.02 -0.18 -12.56
C GLY A 40 -22.15 -0.91 -13.59
N CYS A 41 -21.70 -2.13 -13.27
CA CYS A 41 -20.94 -3.00 -14.18
C CYS A 41 -21.70 -3.35 -15.46
N TYR A 42 -23.00 -3.63 -15.36
CA TYR A 42 -23.86 -3.86 -16.52
C TYR A 42 -23.94 -2.64 -17.43
N LEU A 43 -24.27 -1.46 -16.89
CA LEU A 43 -24.38 -0.22 -17.67
C LEU A 43 -23.05 0.20 -18.31
N TYR A 44 -21.92 0.00 -17.61
CA TYR A 44 -20.59 0.22 -18.19
C TYR A 44 -20.33 -0.66 -19.43
N ARG A 45 -20.82 -1.90 -19.44
CA ARG A 45 -20.70 -2.82 -20.59
C ARG A 45 -21.68 -2.49 -21.73
N VAL A 46 -22.78 -1.78 -21.45
CA VAL A 46 -23.69 -1.24 -22.48
C VAL A 46 -23.04 -0.08 -23.25
N PHE A 47 -22.14 0.68 -22.62
CA PHE A 47 -21.50 1.88 -23.20
C PHE A 47 -20.77 1.62 -24.54
N PRO A 48 -19.90 0.58 -24.70
CA PRO A 48 -19.32 0.25 -26.00
C PRO A 48 -20.34 -0.14 -27.09
N ALA A 49 -21.45 -0.80 -26.73
CA ALA A 49 -22.48 -1.18 -27.70
C ALA A 49 -23.19 0.05 -28.31
N ILE A 50 -23.38 1.09 -27.48
CA ILE A 50 -23.94 2.39 -27.92
C ILE A 50 -22.93 3.15 -28.79
N MET A 51 -21.64 3.12 -28.46
CA MET A 51 -20.59 3.73 -29.29
C MET A 51 -20.51 3.11 -30.68
N GLU A 52 -20.57 1.77 -30.78
CA GLU A 52 -20.61 1.07 -32.08
C GLU A 52 -21.85 1.43 -32.91
N LEU A 53 -23.02 1.58 -32.27
CA LEU A 53 -24.23 2.10 -32.93
C LEU A 53 -24.08 3.55 -33.43
N GLN A 54 -23.32 4.40 -32.72
CA GLN A 54 -23.08 5.80 -33.08
C GLN A 54 -22.12 5.95 -34.27
N PHE A 55 -21.07 5.12 -34.32
CA PHE A 55 -20.00 5.23 -35.31
C PHE A 55 -20.09 4.24 -36.49
N SER A 56 -21.07 3.33 -36.51
CA SER A 56 -21.28 2.38 -37.62
C SER A 56 -21.46 3.09 -38.98
N GLU A 57 -20.73 2.64 -40.00
CA GLU A 57 -20.81 3.22 -41.36
C GLU A 57 -22.18 2.97 -42.04
N ASN A 58 -22.90 1.93 -41.62
CA ASN A 58 -24.22 1.55 -42.16
C ASN A 58 -25.20 1.25 -41.00
N PRO A 59 -25.70 2.28 -40.29
CA PRO A 59 -26.59 2.09 -39.16
C PRO A 59 -27.89 1.41 -39.60
N PRO A 60 -28.38 0.39 -38.86
CA PRO A 60 -29.56 -0.37 -39.24
C PRO A 60 -30.84 0.48 -39.20
N LYS A 61 -31.86 0.09 -39.98
CA LYS A 61 -33.09 0.90 -40.15
C LYS A 61 -33.86 1.15 -38.85
N ASN A 62 -33.68 0.30 -37.84
CA ASN A 62 -34.25 0.41 -36.50
C ASN A 62 -33.36 1.14 -35.48
N THR A 63 -32.16 1.64 -35.85
CA THR A 63 -31.23 2.34 -34.92
C THR A 63 -31.93 3.40 -34.08
N LYS A 64 -32.78 4.22 -34.71
CA LYS A 64 -33.52 5.27 -34.01
C LYS A 64 -34.42 4.71 -32.90
N VAL A 65 -35.14 3.62 -33.18
CA VAL A 65 -36.02 2.95 -32.22
C VAL A 65 -35.21 2.31 -31.08
N ILE A 66 -34.10 1.64 -31.40
CA ILE A 66 -33.21 1.03 -30.39
C ILE A 66 -32.67 2.11 -29.43
N VAL A 67 -32.18 3.23 -29.96
CA VAL A 67 -31.58 4.31 -29.16
C VAL A 67 -32.64 5.06 -28.34
N GLU A 68 -33.84 5.27 -28.89
CA GLU A 68 -34.95 5.87 -28.14
C GLU A 68 -35.44 4.93 -27.00
N SER A 69 -35.50 3.61 -27.23
CA SER A 69 -35.83 2.62 -26.18
C SER A 69 -34.74 2.48 -25.12
N LEU A 70 -33.46 2.43 -25.50
CA LEU A 70 -32.34 2.43 -24.56
C LEU A 70 -32.32 3.71 -23.72
N SER A 71 -32.57 4.87 -24.34
CA SER A 71 -32.66 6.15 -23.63
C SER A 71 -33.83 6.21 -22.65
N MET A 72 -34.98 5.64 -23.00
CA MET A 72 -36.11 5.53 -22.08
C MET A 72 -35.77 4.64 -20.87
N ASN A 73 -35.18 3.46 -21.11
CA ASN A 73 -34.85 2.52 -20.04
C ASN A 73 -33.73 3.03 -19.13
N VAL A 74 -32.68 3.66 -19.66
CA VAL A 74 -31.61 4.27 -18.86
C VAL A 74 -32.15 5.41 -17.99
N ASN A 75 -33.08 6.24 -18.48
CA ASN A 75 -33.74 7.26 -17.64
C ASN A 75 -34.59 6.63 -16.53
N LEU A 76 -35.30 5.53 -16.80
CA LEU A 76 -36.02 4.79 -15.74
C LEU A 76 -35.07 4.21 -14.68
N VAL A 77 -33.87 3.74 -15.06
CA VAL A 77 -32.84 3.35 -14.08
C VAL A 77 -32.38 4.56 -13.27
N LYS A 78 -32.14 5.71 -13.91
CA LYS A 78 -31.71 6.96 -13.25
C LYS A 78 -32.73 7.43 -12.21
N ASP A 79 -34.02 7.41 -12.53
CA ASP A 79 -35.10 7.75 -11.60
C ASP A 79 -35.15 6.78 -10.42
N LEU A 80 -35.02 5.47 -10.66
CA LEU A 80 -35.04 4.44 -9.61
C LEU A 80 -33.82 4.49 -8.69
N VAL A 81 -32.63 4.79 -9.22
CA VAL A 81 -31.40 5.04 -8.43
C VAL A 81 -31.53 6.37 -7.66
N GLY A 82 -32.20 7.37 -8.23
CA GLY A 82 -32.54 8.63 -7.55
C GLY A 82 -33.57 8.45 -6.41
N GLU A 83 -34.51 7.50 -6.52
CA GLU A 83 -35.44 7.17 -5.42
C GLU A 83 -34.70 6.70 -4.14
N CYS A 84 -33.51 6.08 -4.28
CA CYS A 84 -32.65 5.67 -3.17
C CYS A 84 -31.90 6.84 -2.47
N HIS A 85 -31.84 8.03 -3.09
CA HIS A 85 -31.00 9.16 -2.65
C HIS A 85 -31.77 10.28 -1.90
N LYS A 86 -33.01 10.04 -1.42
CA LYS A 86 -33.80 11.07 -0.75
C LYS A 86 -33.25 11.43 0.64
N GLU A 87 -32.51 12.54 0.70
CA GLU A 87 -31.63 13.04 1.78
C GLU A 87 -32.17 13.11 3.23
N ASN A 88 -33.40 12.69 3.56
CA ASN A 88 -33.98 12.88 4.90
C ASN A 88 -34.66 11.66 5.55
N HIS A 89 -34.80 10.51 4.88
CA HIS A 89 -35.27 9.27 5.53
C HIS A 89 -34.59 8.02 4.95
N PRO A 90 -34.13 7.07 5.78
CA PRO A 90 -33.65 5.79 5.29
C PRO A 90 -34.79 5.03 4.62
N VAL A 91 -34.58 4.60 3.37
CA VAL A 91 -35.56 3.80 2.60
C VAL A 91 -35.78 2.47 3.31
N SER A 92 -37.03 2.05 3.50
CA SER A 92 -37.32 0.80 4.18
C SER A 92 -36.94 -0.41 3.31
N ASP A 93 -36.52 -1.53 3.93
CA ASP A 93 -36.18 -2.79 3.25
C ASP A 93 -37.29 -3.25 2.26
N ALA A 94 -38.55 -3.05 2.64
CA ALA A 94 -39.73 -3.38 1.85
C ALA A 94 -39.98 -2.42 0.67
N GLU A 95 -39.35 -1.25 0.64
CA GLU A 95 -39.31 -0.33 -0.50
C GLU A 95 -38.08 -0.59 -1.36
N LEU A 96 -36.92 -0.84 -0.76
CA LEU A 96 -35.69 -1.22 -1.46
C LEU A 96 -35.90 -2.50 -2.30
N ALA A 97 -36.54 -3.52 -1.73
CA ALA A 97 -36.93 -4.73 -2.46
C ALA A 97 -37.87 -4.45 -3.66
N LYS A 98 -38.75 -3.44 -3.57
CA LYS A 98 -39.62 -3.02 -4.69
C LYS A 98 -38.83 -2.26 -5.76
N ILE A 99 -37.85 -1.43 -5.36
CA ILE A 99 -36.96 -0.71 -6.29
C ILE A 99 -36.09 -1.71 -7.05
N LEU A 100 -35.45 -2.66 -6.36
CA LEU A 100 -34.67 -3.74 -6.98
C LEU A 100 -35.53 -4.59 -7.94
N ALA A 101 -36.75 -4.97 -7.55
CA ALA A 101 -37.66 -5.71 -8.42
C ALA A 101 -38.15 -4.91 -9.66
N LYS A 102 -38.15 -3.57 -9.61
CA LYS A 102 -38.35 -2.72 -10.80
C LYS A 102 -37.07 -2.65 -11.65
N LEU A 103 -35.91 -2.45 -11.02
CA LEU A 103 -34.61 -2.39 -11.70
C LEU A 103 -34.34 -3.66 -12.51
N VAL A 104 -34.55 -4.84 -11.94
CA VAL A 104 -34.41 -6.14 -12.65
C VAL A 104 -35.27 -6.20 -13.92
N ARG A 105 -36.45 -5.58 -13.95
CA ARG A 105 -37.28 -5.52 -15.18
C ARG A 105 -36.66 -4.60 -16.22
N VAL A 106 -36.30 -3.37 -15.83
CA VAL A 106 -35.71 -2.38 -16.74
C VAL A 106 -34.35 -2.87 -17.30
N ILE A 107 -33.56 -3.60 -16.51
CA ILE A 107 -32.31 -4.24 -16.95
C ILE A 107 -32.58 -5.29 -18.03
N LYS A 108 -33.61 -6.13 -17.86
CA LYS A 108 -34.04 -7.11 -18.87
C LYS A 108 -34.53 -6.41 -20.14
N ASP A 109 -35.28 -5.30 -20.02
CA ASP A 109 -35.72 -4.48 -21.15
C ASP A 109 -34.53 -3.84 -21.91
N ILE A 110 -33.44 -3.46 -21.22
CA ILE A 110 -32.17 -3.04 -21.84
C ILE A 110 -31.51 -4.20 -22.59
N GLY A 111 -31.49 -5.40 -22.00
CA GLY A 111 -31.04 -6.63 -22.65
C GLY A 111 -31.81 -6.92 -23.93
N GLU A 112 -33.15 -6.85 -23.91
CA GLU A 112 -33.97 -7.00 -25.11
C GLU A 112 -33.62 -5.97 -26.20
N CYS A 113 -33.36 -4.71 -25.82
CA CYS A 113 -32.94 -3.66 -26.76
C CYS A 113 -31.59 -3.95 -27.44
N LEU A 114 -30.63 -4.54 -26.73
CA LEU A 114 -29.35 -4.96 -27.33
C LEU A 114 -29.51 -6.12 -28.31
N CYS A 115 -30.41 -7.06 -28.01
CA CYS A 115 -30.78 -8.17 -28.91
C CYS A 115 -31.32 -7.70 -30.27
N LEU A 116 -31.87 -6.48 -30.35
CA LEU A 116 -32.39 -5.88 -31.58
C LEU A 116 -31.31 -5.28 -32.50
N ILE A 117 -30.04 -5.26 -32.08
CA ILE A 117 -28.91 -4.78 -32.89
C ILE A 117 -28.50 -5.89 -33.89
N PRO A 118 -28.73 -5.71 -35.21
CA PRO A 118 -28.37 -6.71 -36.20
C PRO A 118 -26.85 -6.80 -36.38
N SER A 119 -26.35 -8.01 -36.63
CA SER A 119 -24.93 -8.32 -36.82
C SER A 119 -24.22 -7.50 -37.90
N THR A 120 -24.97 -6.99 -38.89
CA THR A 120 -24.46 -6.07 -39.92
C THR A 120 -23.90 -4.77 -39.37
N THR A 121 -24.28 -4.37 -38.16
CA THR A 121 -23.85 -3.13 -37.50
C THR A 121 -22.35 -3.15 -37.17
N PHE A 122 -21.82 -4.33 -36.82
CA PHE A 122 -20.45 -4.52 -36.29
C PHE A 122 -19.38 -4.72 -37.37
N GLY A 123 -19.68 -4.48 -38.66
CA GLY A 123 -18.69 -4.47 -39.74
C GLY A 123 -17.89 -5.77 -39.95
N GLY A 124 -18.37 -6.91 -39.44
CA GLY A 124 -17.65 -8.19 -39.46
C GLY A 124 -16.77 -8.47 -38.24
N GLN A 125 -16.76 -7.58 -37.23
CA GLN A 125 -16.06 -7.78 -35.96
C GLN A 125 -16.81 -8.79 -35.06
N LYS A 126 -16.63 -10.09 -35.32
CA LYS A 126 -17.25 -11.19 -34.56
C LYS A 126 -17.09 -11.09 -33.03
N TYR A 127 -15.98 -10.51 -32.56
CA TYR A 127 -15.73 -10.33 -31.13
C TYR A 127 -16.74 -9.37 -30.49
N VAL A 128 -16.97 -8.21 -31.10
CA VAL A 128 -17.92 -7.20 -30.62
C VAL A 128 -19.35 -7.73 -30.69
N GLU A 129 -19.71 -8.39 -31.79
CA GLU A 129 -20.99 -9.08 -31.97
C GLU A 129 -21.24 -10.11 -30.84
N THR A 130 -20.25 -10.95 -30.54
CA THR A 130 -20.33 -11.95 -29.45
C THR A 130 -20.43 -11.29 -28.08
N ALA A 131 -19.69 -10.20 -27.83
CA ALA A 131 -19.71 -9.50 -26.56
C ALA A 131 -21.07 -8.81 -26.29
N VAL A 132 -21.68 -8.20 -27.31
CA VAL A 132 -23.01 -7.56 -27.18
C VAL A 132 -24.10 -8.62 -26.99
N TRP A 133 -24.03 -9.77 -27.66
CA TRP A 133 -24.99 -10.86 -27.45
C TRP A 133 -24.80 -11.58 -26.11
N SER A 134 -23.57 -11.78 -25.62
CA SER A 134 -23.31 -12.28 -24.26
C SER A 134 -23.90 -11.33 -23.22
N LEU A 135 -23.62 -10.02 -23.34
CA LEU A 135 -24.19 -9.02 -22.46
C LEU A 135 -25.73 -9.02 -22.51
N SER A 136 -26.32 -9.16 -23.70
CA SER A 136 -27.78 -9.26 -23.86
C SER A 136 -28.37 -10.47 -23.13
N ASP A 137 -27.74 -11.64 -23.22
CA ASP A 137 -28.18 -12.86 -22.52
C ASP A 137 -28.01 -12.73 -21.00
N GLU A 138 -26.88 -12.18 -20.55
CA GLU A 138 -26.63 -11.88 -19.14
C GLU A 138 -27.69 -10.93 -18.56
N LEU A 139 -27.94 -9.79 -19.23
CA LEU A 139 -28.97 -8.79 -18.83
C LEU A 139 -30.38 -9.40 -18.76
N GLN A 140 -30.73 -10.26 -19.71
CA GLN A 140 -32.04 -10.94 -19.73
C GLN A 140 -32.17 -11.97 -18.60
N ASN A 141 -31.06 -12.53 -18.11
CA ASN A 141 -31.00 -13.51 -17.02
C ASN A 141 -30.67 -12.90 -15.64
N VAL A 142 -30.60 -11.58 -15.50
CA VAL A 142 -30.29 -10.91 -14.20
C VAL A 142 -31.28 -11.28 -13.10
N HIS A 143 -30.72 -11.52 -11.91
CA HIS A 143 -31.41 -11.77 -10.66
C HIS A 143 -30.61 -11.12 -9.52
N PHE A 144 -31.22 -10.18 -8.79
CA PHE A 144 -30.65 -9.61 -7.57
C PHE A 144 -31.12 -10.42 -6.35
N GLU A 145 -30.18 -10.88 -5.52
CA GLU A 145 -30.47 -11.59 -4.28
C GLU A 145 -30.71 -10.57 -3.14
N PHE A 146 -31.79 -10.77 -2.37
CA PHE A 146 -32.10 -9.94 -1.21
C PHE A 146 -31.65 -10.64 0.06
N LYS A 147 -30.70 -10.08 0.79
CA LYS A 147 -30.17 -10.68 2.03
C LYS A 147 -31.18 -10.49 3.16
N GLN A 148 -32.07 -11.47 3.37
CA GLN A 148 -32.94 -11.48 4.54
C GLN A 148 -32.11 -11.54 5.84
N PRO A 149 -32.53 -10.86 6.92
CA PRO A 149 -31.90 -11.00 8.23
C PRO A 149 -31.91 -12.46 8.69
N ILE A 150 -30.80 -12.92 9.29
CA ILE A 150 -30.63 -14.30 9.74
C ILE A 150 -31.39 -14.52 11.06
N GLU A 151 -32.72 -14.56 10.99
CA GLU A 151 -33.62 -15.02 12.06
C GLU A 151 -34.74 -15.91 11.50
N SER A 152 -34.41 -17.06 10.89
CA SER A 152 -35.40 -18.13 10.62
C SER A 152 -34.85 -19.50 10.18
N GLN A 153 -33.60 -19.88 10.49
CA GLN A 153 -33.07 -21.23 10.15
C GLN A 153 -32.39 -22.01 11.30
N MET A 154 -32.92 -21.93 12.54
CA MET A 154 -32.58 -22.92 13.60
C MET A 154 -33.76 -23.30 14.50
N SER A 155 -34.83 -23.91 13.96
CA SER A 155 -35.72 -24.78 14.76
C SER A 155 -36.70 -25.63 13.92
N TYR A 156 -36.30 -26.85 13.55
CA TYR A 156 -37.25 -27.90 13.12
C TYR A 156 -36.87 -29.28 13.69
N ALA A 157 -37.06 -29.46 15.01
CA ALA A 157 -37.16 -30.78 15.64
C ALA A 157 -37.71 -30.71 17.08
N MET A 158 -39.04 -30.58 17.23
CA MET A 158 -39.89 -31.36 18.16
C MET A 158 -41.27 -30.70 18.32
N GLN A 159 -42.33 -31.51 18.23
CA GLN A 159 -43.73 -31.11 18.45
C GLN A 159 -44.20 -31.56 19.84
N ILE A 160 -45.09 -30.78 20.49
CA ILE A 160 -46.29 -31.19 21.27
C ILE A 160 -46.92 -29.92 21.93
N PRO A 161 -48.25 -29.85 22.17
CA PRO A 161 -48.98 -28.60 21.91
C PRO A 161 -49.59 -27.87 23.12
N SER A 162 -49.93 -26.59 22.87
CA SER A 162 -51.08 -25.80 23.36
C SER A 162 -51.53 -25.84 24.84
N SER A 163 -51.57 -24.66 25.47
CA SER A 163 -52.66 -24.26 26.39
C SER A 163 -52.87 -22.74 26.37
N GLN A 164 -54.12 -22.33 26.62
CA GLN A 164 -54.67 -21.00 26.31
C GLN A 164 -54.45 -19.99 27.45
N MET A 165 -54.58 -18.68 27.15
CA MET A 165 -55.37 -17.73 27.96
C MET A 165 -55.97 -16.59 27.09
N LEU A 166 -57.14 -16.12 27.49
CA LEU A 166 -57.93 -14.98 26.99
C LEU A 166 -58.01 -13.90 28.13
N PRO A 167 -58.59 -12.69 27.96
CA PRO A 167 -57.93 -11.52 27.38
C PRO A 167 -58.00 -10.26 28.29
N LEU A 168 -57.57 -9.13 27.71
CA LEU A 168 -57.73 -7.70 28.06
C LEU A 168 -58.92 -7.29 28.99
N PRO A 169 -58.81 -6.14 29.69
CA PRO A 169 -59.23 -4.88 29.06
C PRO A 169 -58.22 -3.73 29.15
N GLU A 170 -58.29 -2.87 28.13
CA GLU A 170 -57.73 -1.52 28.08
C GLU A 170 -58.57 -0.54 28.91
N GLU A 171 -58.04 0.64 29.22
CA GLU A 171 -58.84 1.87 29.09
C GLU A 171 -57.93 3.03 28.65
N SER A 172 -58.38 3.76 27.64
CA SER A 172 -57.71 4.92 27.05
C SER A 172 -58.22 6.23 27.65
N ASP A 173 -57.48 7.32 27.40
CA ASP A 173 -57.96 8.66 27.00
C ASP A 173 -57.07 9.79 27.59
N LEU A 174 -56.86 10.96 26.98
CA LEU A 174 -56.95 11.42 25.58
C LEU A 174 -56.09 12.71 25.48
N TYR A 175 -55.33 12.82 24.37
CA TYR A 175 -54.47 13.92 23.88
C TYR A 175 -55.17 15.31 23.66
N PRO A 176 -54.59 16.36 22.99
CA PRO A 176 -53.18 16.86 22.81
C PRO A 176 -53.01 18.42 22.91
N VAL A 177 -51.82 18.97 22.54
CA VAL A 177 -51.57 20.11 21.58
C VAL A 177 -50.68 21.32 22.03
N ASP A 178 -49.63 21.56 21.21
CA ASP A 178 -48.89 22.79 20.81
C ASP A 178 -47.78 23.49 21.63
N ASP A 179 -47.02 24.29 20.86
CA ASP A 179 -45.56 24.49 20.85
C ASP A 179 -45.10 25.96 21.07
N GLU A 180 -43.80 26.07 21.37
CA GLU A 180 -42.86 27.16 21.01
C GLU A 180 -42.93 28.63 21.53
N VAL A 181 -41.80 29.01 22.20
CA VAL A 181 -40.90 30.17 21.91
C VAL A 181 -40.92 31.49 22.75
N LEU A 182 -39.69 31.92 23.11
CA LEU A 182 -39.18 33.25 23.58
C LEU A 182 -39.19 33.66 25.09
N VAL A 183 -38.25 34.59 25.41
CA VAL A 183 -37.43 34.76 26.65
C VAL A 183 -36.84 36.21 26.66
N PRO A 184 -36.32 36.89 27.74
CA PRO A 184 -36.14 36.60 29.20
C PRO A 184 -36.70 37.70 30.18
N THR A 185 -36.36 37.66 31.49
CA THR A 185 -35.54 38.69 32.25
C THR A 185 -35.92 38.92 33.75
N GLU A 186 -34.93 38.77 34.66
CA GLU A 186 -34.78 39.35 36.05
C GLU A 186 -35.85 39.08 37.15
N SER A 187 -35.54 38.99 38.47
CA SER A 187 -34.34 39.44 39.21
C SER A 187 -33.96 38.57 40.44
N SER A 188 -32.68 38.71 40.79
CA SER A 188 -31.88 38.30 41.96
C SER A 188 -32.56 38.07 43.32
N GLN A 189 -32.11 37.02 44.05
CA GLN A 189 -31.62 37.21 45.43
C GLN A 189 -30.56 36.17 45.84
N VAL A 190 -29.47 36.66 46.42
CA VAL A 190 -28.31 35.88 46.87
C VAL A 190 -28.49 35.46 48.33
N LEU A 191 -28.29 34.18 48.63
CA LEU A 191 -27.93 33.73 49.99
C LEU A 191 -26.70 32.82 49.94
N SER A 192 -25.56 33.42 50.24
CA SER A 192 -24.28 32.75 50.50
C SER A 192 -24.36 31.88 51.77
N MET A 193 -24.03 30.60 51.66
CA MET A 193 -23.82 29.71 52.82
C MET A 193 -22.32 29.64 53.20
N PRO A 194 -21.94 29.65 54.49
CA PRO A 194 -20.54 29.75 54.89
C PRO A 194 -19.79 28.41 54.85
N CYS A 195 -18.49 28.47 54.55
CA CYS A 195 -17.55 27.39 54.80
C CYS A 195 -17.16 27.36 56.30
N PRO A 196 -17.20 26.20 56.98
CA PRO A 196 -16.57 26.03 58.29
C PRO A 196 -15.09 25.66 58.12
N VAL A 197 -14.21 26.63 58.36
CA VAL A 197 -12.82 26.37 58.76
C VAL A 197 -12.80 26.16 60.28
N ASP A 198 -11.69 25.61 60.81
CA ASP A 198 -11.37 25.40 62.23
C ASP A 198 -11.99 24.17 62.92
N PHE A 199 -11.27 23.03 62.88
CA PHE A 199 -11.06 22.19 64.06
C PHE A 199 -9.77 21.34 63.98
N ILE A 200 -8.62 21.97 64.24
CA ILE A 200 -7.37 21.25 64.57
C ILE A 200 -6.81 21.83 65.87
N LYS A 201 -6.90 21.07 66.96
CA LYS A 201 -6.05 21.24 68.14
C LYS A 201 -5.96 19.98 68.98
N SER A 202 -4.73 19.63 69.34
CA SER A 202 -4.27 18.53 70.19
C SER A 202 -4.40 17.09 69.65
N THR A 203 -3.58 16.11 70.08
CA THR A 203 -2.12 16.06 70.36
C THR A 203 -1.75 14.57 70.41
N ASN A 204 -0.58 14.22 69.87
CA ASN A 204 0.12 12.92 69.94
C ASN A 204 -0.18 12.01 71.16
N GLN A 205 -0.31 10.69 70.92
CA GLN A 205 0.60 9.68 71.49
C GLN A 205 0.54 8.33 70.74
N ARG A 206 1.67 7.60 70.76
CA ARG A 206 1.83 6.24 70.20
C ARG A 206 1.42 5.17 71.20
N SER A 207 0.72 4.14 70.74
CA SER A 207 0.92 2.76 71.18
C SER A 207 0.34 1.77 70.15
N GLN A 208 0.93 0.57 70.08
CA GLN A 208 0.48 -0.50 69.18
C GLN A 208 -0.86 -1.07 69.60
N GLU A 209 -1.70 -1.44 68.63
CA GLU A 209 -2.47 -2.68 68.71
C GLU A 209 -2.85 -3.14 67.29
N GLN A 210 -2.53 -4.39 66.96
CA GLN A 210 -2.97 -5.05 65.73
C GLN A 210 -4.33 -5.69 66.02
N HIS A 211 -5.44 -5.06 65.64
CA HIS A 211 -6.72 -5.75 65.42
C HIS A 211 -7.61 -4.97 64.45
N GLU A 212 -8.60 -5.66 63.88
CA GLU A 212 -9.30 -5.30 62.65
C GLU A 212 -9.98 -3.93 62.69
N ASN A 213 -9.60 -3.07 61.75
CA ASN A 213 -10.06 -1.68 61.69
C ASN A 213 -11.37 -1.57 60.90
N VAL A 214 -12.51 -1.59 61.61
CA VAL A 214 -13.85 -1.48 61.01
C VAL A 214 -14.08 -0.09 60.40
N ASP A 215 -14.60 -0.08 59.17
CA ASP A 215 -14.95 1.07 58.32
C ASP A 215 -15.45 2.31 59.09
N LYS A 216 -14.61 3.36 59.18
CA LYS A 216 -14.96 4.63 59.86
C LYS A 216 -14.73 5.92 59.08
N SER A 217 -14.08 5.89 57.91
CA SER A 217 -13.63 7.13 57.21
C SER A 217 -14.53 7.59 56.03
N LEU A 218 -15.41 6.73 55.49
CA LEU A 218 -16.51 7.18 54.62
C LEU A 218 -17.78 7.64 55.36
N VAL A 219 -17.92 7.32 56.65
CA VAL A 219 -19.10 7.70 57.46
C VAL A 219 -19.09 9.20 57.85
N THR A 220 -17.95 9.87 57.70
CA THR A 220 -17.74 11.29 58.07
C THR A 220 -18.29 12.32 57.07
N LEU A 221 -18.88 11.88 55.95
CA LEU A 221 -19.61 12.76 55.02
C LEU A 221 -21.10 12.83 55.40
N PRO A 222 -21.69 14.03 55.68
CA PRO A 222 -23.09 14.16 56.12
C PRO A 222 -24.13 13.55 55.17
N HIS A 223 -23.82 13.43 53.87
CA HIS A 223 -24.68 12.80 52.87
C HIS A 223 -24.61 11.26 52.85
N VAL A 224 -23.55 10.63 53.40
CA VAL A 224 -23.41 9.17 53.40
C VAL A 224 -24.32 8.51 54.43
N ALA A 225 -24.59 9.20 55.55
CA ALA A 225 -25.48 8.73 56.61
C ALA A 225 -26.95 8.51 56.16
N HIS A 226 -27.38 9.07 55.02
CA HIS A 226 -28.73 8.88 54.48
C HIS A 226 -28.91 7.59 53.66
N TYR A 227 -27.82 6.87 53.32
CA TYR A 227 -27.89 5.69 52.44
C TYR A 227 -27.65 4.35 53.15
N ILE A 228 -27.15 4.36 54.40
CA ILE A 228 -26.81 3.14 55.14
C ILE A 228 -27.93 2.83 56.15
N GLU A 229 -28.61 1.70 55.99
CA GLU A 229 -29.60 1.23 56.96
C GLU A 229 -28.95 0.96 58.33
N PRO A 230 -29.57 1.41 59.45
CA PRO A 230 -28.99 1.23 60.77
C PRO A 230 -28.86 -0.26 61.13
N LEU A 231 -27.67 -0.63 61.62
CA LEU A 231 -27.36 -1.97 62.10
C LEU A 231 -28.29 -2.39 63.24
N TYR A 232 -29.09 -3.43 63.02
CA TYR A 232 -29.93 -4.01 64.06
C TYR A 232 -29.10 -4.83 65.06
N ASN A 233 -29.31 -4.59 66.36
CA ASN A 233 -28.61 -5.31 67.44
C ASN A 233 -28.77 -6.85 67.36
N THR A 234 -29.84 -7.32 66.72
CA THR A 234 -30.13 -8.75 66.48
C THR A 234 -29.18 -9.42 65.48
N PHE A 235 -28.42 -8.67 64.69
CA PHE A 235 -27.47 -9.22 63.72
C PHE A 235 -26.14 -9.65 64.35
N PHE A 236 -25.83 -9.16 65.56
CA PHE A 236 -24.56 -9.45 66.23
C PHE A 236 -24.63 -10.75 67.03
N CYS A 237 -23.62 -11.60 66.85
CA CYS A 237 -23.40 -12.75 67.72
C CYS A 237 -23.16 -12.26 69.16
N PRO A 238 -23.94 -12.70 70.17
CA PRO A 238 -23.78 -12.23 71.54
C PRO A 238 -22.40 -12.53 72.14
N LEU A 239 -21.68 -13.53 71.62
CA LEU A 239 -20.33 -13.91 72.03
C LEU A 239 -19.24 -13.04 71.38
N THR A 240 -19.14 -13.02 70.05
CA THR A 240 -18.05 -12.31 69.34
C THR A 240 -18.29 -10.82 69.16
N LYS A 241 -19.53 -10.34 69.33
CA LYS A 241 -19.95 -8.96 68.99
C LYS A 241 -19.72 -8.58 67.53
N GLN A 242 -19.58 -9.57 66.64
CA GLN A 242 -19.50 -9.42 65.19
C GLN A 242 -20.83 -9.81 64.54
N VAL A 243 -21.11 -9.29 63.35
CA VAL A 243 -22.29 -9.67 62.56
C VAL A 243 -22.20 -11.14 62.18
N MET A 244 -23.27 -11.91 62.39
CA MET A 244 -23.30 -13.34 62.08
C MET A 244 -23.22 -13.61 60.57
N ASP A 245 -22.55 -14.69 60.17
CA ASP A 245 -22.53 -15.22 58.80
C ASP A 245 -23.36 -16.50 58.69
N ASP A 246 -23.40 -17.33 59.75
CA ASP A 246 -24.27 -18.50 59.83
C ASP A 246 -25.02 -18.55 61.18
N PRO A 247 -26.09 -17.75 61.32
CA PRO A 247 -26.84 -17.64 62.57
C PRO A 247 -27.58 -18.94 62.92
N VAL A 248 -27.27 -19.50 64.09
CA VAL A 248 -27.93 -20.69 64.65
C VAL A 248 -28.55 -20.38 66.01
N THR A 249 -29.79 -20.82 66.21
CA THR A 249 -30.55 -20.62 67.44
C THR A 249 -30.48 -21.87 68.30
N ILE A 250 -30.23 -21.68 69.60
CA ILE A 250 -30.28 -22.74 70.62
C ILE A 250 -31.67 -22.79 71.28
N GLU A 251 -31.96 -23.85 72.07
CA GLU A 251 -33.28 -24.14 72.68
C GLU A 251 -33.95 -22.93 73.37
N ASN A 252 -33.19 -22.00 73.93
CA ASN A 252 -33.72 -20.83 74.64
C ASN A 252 -34.03 -19.61 73.76
N GLY A 253 -33.96 -19.74 72.42
CA GLY A 253 -34.28 -18.68 71.47
C GLY A 253 -33.17 -17.68 71.19
N VAL A 254 -31.99 -17.79 71.81
CA VAL A 254 -30.84 -16.92 71.50
C VAL A 254 -30.08 -17.46 70.29
N THR A 255 -29.76 -16.57 69.34
CA THR A 255 -29.01 -16.89 68.12
C THR A 255 -27.54 -16.50 68.25
N TYR A 256 -26.64 -17.35 67.72
CA TYR A 256 -25.18 -17.18 67.73
C TYR A 256 -24.59 -17.54 66.36
N GLU A 257 -23.36 -17.12 66.11
CA GLU A 257 -22.56 -17.65 64.99
C GLU A 257 -22.24 -19.13 65.24
N ARG A 258 -22.45 -20.01 64.23
CA ARG A 258 -22.33 -21.47 64.38
C ARG A 258 -20.98 -21.88 64.94
N LYS A 259 -19.88 -21.40 64.36
CA LYS A 259 -18.53 -21.84 64.75
C LYS A 259 -18.29 -21.61 66.25
N VAL A 260 -18.61 -20.40 66.70
CA VAL A 260 -18.41 -19.93 68.07
C VAL A 260 -19.24 -20.70 69.10
N ILE A 261 -20.52 -20.97 68.82
CA ILE A 261 -21.35 -21.74 69.76
C ILE A 261 -21.01 -23.24 69.76
N THR A 262 -20.49 -23.77 68.64
CA THR A 262 -20.02 -25.15 68.55
C THR A 262 -18.73 -25.33 69.36
N GLU A 263 -17.75 -24.45 69.17
CA GLU A 263 -16.51 -24.39 69.98
C GLU A 263 -16.81 -24.20 71.48
N TRP A 264 -17.82 -23.38 71.80
CA TRP A 264 -18.29 -23.21 73.19
C TRP A 264 -18.84 -24.52 73.77
N PHE A 265 -19.69 -25.24 73.04
CA PHE A 265 -20.23 -26.53 73.48
C PHE A 265 -19.18 -27.64 73.57
N GLU A 266 -18.17 -27.63 72.70
CA GLU A 266 -17.01 -28.52 72.79
C GLU A 266 -16.18 -28.22 74.05
N THR A 267 -15.80 -26.96 74.26
CA THR A 267 -15.01 -26.50 75.42
C THR A 267 -15.74 -26.71 76.75
N SER A 268 -17.07 -26.52 76.78
CA SER A 268 -17.89 -26.73 77.99
C SER A 268 -18.22 -28.20 78.30
N SER A 269 -17.73 -29.17 77.51
CA SER A 269 -18.10 -30.59 77.65
C SER A 269 -17.55 -31.30 78.90
N HIS A 270 -16.81 -30.60 79.77
CA HIS A 270 -16.34 -31.12 81.06
C HIS A 270 -17.29 -30.87 82.24
N GLN A 271 -18.49 -30.31 82.01
CA GLN A 271 -19.51 -30.11 83.04
C GLN A 271 -20.81 -30.83 82.64
N ASP A 272 -21.42 -31.57 83.58
CA ASP A 272 -22.67 -32.35 83.40
C ASP A 272 -23.92 -31.48 83.08
N ASN A 273 -23.76 -30.18 82.87
CA ASN A 273 -24.84 -29.25 82.59
C ASN A 273 -24.39 -28.26 81.50
N ILE A 274 -24.90 -28.43 80.29
CA ILE A 274 -24.68 -27.48 79.19
C ILE A 274 -25.47 -26.20 79.53
N VAL A 275 -24.80 -25.04 79.54
CA VAL A 275 -25.43 -23.75 79.83
C VAL A 275 -25.33 -22.80 78.64
N CYS A 276 -26.35 -21.98 78.46
CA CYS A 276 -26.32 -20.87 77.52
C CYS A 276 -25.23 -19.86 77.90
N PRO A 277 -24.28 -19.52 77.01
CA PRO A 277 -23.21 -18.57 77.32
C PRO A 277 -23.69 -17.19 77.77
N THR A 278 -24.80 -16.68 77.21
CA THR A 278 -25.28 -15.32 77.49
C THR A 278 -26.30 -15.25 78.63
N THR A 279 -27.05 -16.33 78.89
CA THR A 279 -28.16 -16.30 79.88
C THR A 279 -27.94 -17.23 81.08
N GLY A 280 -26.89 -18.06 81.09
CA GLY A 280 -26.59 -19.01 82.18
C GLY A 280 -27.61 -20.15 82.36
N MET A 281 -28.68 -20.18 81.57
CA MET A 281 -29.74 -21.18 81.66
C MET A 281 -29.24 -22.55 81.20
N LYS A 282 -29.60 -23.61 81.94
CA LYS A 282 -29.34 -25.00 81.53
C LYS A 282 -30.15 -25.37 80.29
N LEU A 283 -29.48 -25.95 79.29
CA LEU A 283 -30.07 -26.43 78.04
C LEU A 283 -30.31 -27.94 78.14
N LYS A 284 -31.41 -28.45 77.56
CA LYS A 284 -31.74 -29.89 77.52
C LYS A 284 -31.17 -30.58 76.29
N SER A 285 -30.84 -29.81 75.24
CA SER A 285 -30.32 -30.32 73.98
C SER A 285 -29.16 -29.48 73.44
N ARG A 286 -28.23 -30.14 72.72
CA ARG A 286 -27.15 -29.49 71.95
C ARG A 286 -27.55 -29.21 70.48
N VAL A 287 -28.79 -29.51 70.09
CA VAL A 287 -29.25 -29.32 68.70
C VAL A 287 -29.32 -27.83 68.36
N LEU A 288 -28.53 -27.43 67.36
CA LEU A 288 -28.51 -26.09 66.78
C LEU A 288 -29.53 -26.01 65.63
N SER A 289 -30.55 -25.17 65.74
CA SER A 289 -31.45 -24.89 64.61
C SER A 289 -30.88 -23.75 63.76
N VAL A 290 -30.87 -23.90 62.44
CA VAL A 290 -30.39 -22.84 61.54
C VAL A 290 -31.44 -21.75 61.47
N ASN A 291 -31.09 -20.50 61.80
CA ASN A 291 -32.00 -19.38 61.73
C ASN A 291 -32.00 -18.79 60.31
N VAL A 292 -32.62 -19.52 59.38
CA VAL A 292 -32.65 -19.17 57.94
C VAL A 292 -33.19 -17.76 57.73
N ALA A 293 -34.25 -17.35 58.45
CA ALA A 293 -34.82 -16.00 58.33
C ALA A 293 -33.84 -14.90 58.77
N LEU A 294 -33.09 -15.11 59.86
CA LEU A 294 -32.05 -14.15 60.27
C LEU A 294 -30.87 -14.15 59.28
N LYS A 295 -30.53 -15.31 58.71
CA LYS A 295 -29.48 -15.41 57.69
C LYS A 295 -29.84 -14.61 56.45
N THR A 296 -31.03 -14.82 55.88
CA THR A 296 -31.50 -14.10 54.69
C THR A 296 -31.59 -12.59 54.96
N THR A 297 -32.13 -12.16 56.11
CA THR A 297 -32.20 -10.72 56.43
C THR A 297 -30.83 -10.06 56.63
N ILE A 298 -29.85 -10.76 57.20
CA ILE A 298 -28.46 -10.29 57.26
C ILE A 298 -27.82 -10.24 55.87
N GLU A 299 -28.05 -11.23 55.01
CA GLU A 299 -27.54 -11.27 53.63
C GLU A 299 -28.11 -10.13 52.78
N GLU A 300 -29.43 -9.88 52.85
CA GLU A 300 -30.07 -8.74 52.19
C GLU A 300 -29.55 -7.39 52.71
N TRP A 301 -29.39 -7.23 54.03
CA TRP A 301 -28.83 -5.99 54.61
C TRP A 301 -27.38 -5.76 54.17
N LYS A 302 -26.56 -6.82 54.12
CA LYS A 302 -25.18 -6.77 53.57
C LYS A 302 -25.22 -6.29 52.12
N GLU A 303 -26.13 -6.82 51.29
CA GLU A 303 -26.29 -6.40 49.90
C GLU A 303 -26.75 -4.95 49.73
N ARG A 304 -27.78 -4.49 50.46
CA ARG A 304 -28.23 -3.09 50.45
C ARG A 304 -27.12 -2.14 50.89
N THR A 305 -26.36 -2.53 51.91
CA THR A 305 -25.21 -1.76 52.43
C THR A 305 -24.06 -1.67 51.42
N GLU A 306 -23.76 -2.74 50.68
CA GLU A 306 -22.78 -2.70 49.58
C GLU A 306 -23.25 -1.75 48.45
N VAL A 307 -24.53 -1.80 48.04
CA VAL A 307 -25.09 -0.88 47.05
C VAL A 307 -25.05 0.57 47.53
N ALA A 308 -25.33 0.82 48.81
CA ALA A 308 -25.18 2.13 49.44
C ALA A 308 -23.74 2.64 49.41
N ARG A 309 -22.74 1.78 49.70
CA ARG A 309 -21.32 2.11 49.60
C ARG A 309 -20.90 2.43 48.17
N ILE A 310 -21.38 1.70 47.16
CA ILE A 310 -21.09 2.02 45.75
C ILE A 310 -21.66 3.41 45.38
N LYS A 311 -22.89 3.74 45.81
CA LYS A 311 -23.48 5.07 45.60
C LYS A 311 -22.73 6.18 46.34
N ALA A 312 -22.28 5.94 47.57
CA ALA A 312 -21.46 6.86 48.35
C ALA A 312 -20.06 7.07 47.73
N ALA A 313 -19.45 6.02 47.19
CA ALA A 313 -18.20 6.12 46.44
C ALA A 313 -18.40 6.96 45.16
N ARG A 314 -19.49 6.76 44.41
CA ARG A 314 -19.84 7.61 43.25
C ARG A 314 -19.94 9.09 43.64
N THR A 315 -20.62 9.44 44.75
CA THR A 315 -20.75 10.85 45.15
C THR A 315 -19.42 11.45 45.61
N ALA A 316 -18.59 10.69 46.33
CA ALA A 316 -17.23 11.11 46.69
C ALA A 316 -16.36 11.37 45.44
N LEU A 317 -16.40 10.48 44.45
CA LEU A 317 -15.69 10.63 43.17
C LEU A 317 -16.23 11.79 42.30
N SER A 318 -17.54 12.09 42.39
CA SER A 318 -18.12 13.22 41.65
C SER A 318 -17.76 14.58 42.25
N LEU A 319 -17.68 14.66 43.58
CA LEU A 319 -17.42 15.89 44.34
C LEU A 319 -15.92 16.22 44.49
N ALA A 320 -15.02 15.27 44.23
CA ALA A 320 -13.56 15.44 44.24
C ALA A 320 -13.00 16.10 45.51
N CYS A 321 -13.52 15.70 46.68
CA CYS A 321 -13.33 16.40 47.96
C CYS A 321 -11.87 16.46 48.46
N SER A 322 -11.09 15.38 48.28
CA SER A 322 -9.65 15.33 48.60
C SER A 322 -9.00 14.08 48.03
N ASP A 323 -7.68 14.11 47.81
CA ASP A 323 -6.89 13.00 47.27
C ASP A 323 -7.06 11.71 48.12
N SER A 324 -7.08 11.85 49.46
CA SER A 324 -7.28 10.72 50.38
C SER A 324 -8.69 10.13 50.31
N MET A 325 -9.74 10.94 50.19
CA MET A 325 -11.12 10.46 50.02
C MET A 325 -11.32 9.76 48.67
N ILE A 326 -10.69 10.26 47.61
CA ILE A 326 -10.71 9.63 46.28
C ILE A 326 -10.05 8.25 46.34
N LEU A 327 -8.85 8.16 46.93
CA LEU A 327 -8.12 6.90 47.11
C LEU A 327 -8.89 5.89 47.97
N GLU A 328 -9.54 6.33 49.06
CA GLU A 328 -10.36 5.45 49.90
C GLU A 328 -11.58 4.93 49.14
N ALA A 329 -12.31 5.80 48.43
CA ALA A 329 -13.47 5.42 47.62
C ALA A 329 -13.09 4.40 46.51
N ILE A 330 -11.95 4.58 45.85
CA ILE A 330 -11.44 3.63 44.84
C ILE A 330 -11.09 2.29 45.50
N ARG A 331 -10.36 2.28 46.62
CA ARG A 331 -9.98 1.05 47.34
C ARG A 331 -11.18 0.31 47.94
N ASP A 332 -12.25 1.02 48.28
CA ASP A 332 -13.53 0.44 48.67
C ASP A 332 -14.20 -0.26 47.49
N LEU A 333 -14.27 0.40 46.33
CA LEU A 333 -14.82 -0.21 45.10
C LEU A 333 -14.00 -1.44 44.67
N GLN A 334 -12.66 -1.37 44.66
CA GLN A 334 -11.78 -2.52 44.40
C GLN A 334 -12.07 -3.69 45.37
N ARG A 335 -12.25 -3.41 46.67
CA ARG A 335 -12.60 -4.43 47.69
C ARG A 335 -13.94 -5.08 47.41
N ILE A 336 -14.93 -4.33 46.93
CA ILE A 336 -16.26 -4.85 46.55
C ILE A 336 -16.14 -5.71 45.28
N CYS A 337 -15.44 -5.24 44.24
CA CYS A 337 -15.24 -5.95 42.98
C CYS A 337 -14.52 -7.30 43.16
N LYS A 338 -13.54 -7.38 44.08
CA LYS A 338 -12.79 -8.61 44.39
C LYS A 338 -13.62 -9.70 45.09
N ARG A 339 -14.77 -9.36 45.70
CA ARG A 339 -15.58 -10.33 46.48
C ARG A 339 -16.49 -11.21 45.62
N ARG A 340 -17.13 -10.65 44.59
CA ARG A 340 -18.12 -11.37 43.74
C ARG A 340 -18.18 -10.76 42.34
N ARG A 341 -18.11 -11.60 41.31
CA ARG A 341 -18.17 -11.22 39.87
C ARG A 341 -19.38 -10.31 39.55
N ASN A 342 -20.57 -10.69 40.02
CA ASN A 342 -21.83 -9.96 39.79
C ASN A 342 -21.84 -8.53 40.36
N LYS A 343 -20.91 -8.19 41.28
CA LYS A 343 -20.80 -6.83 41.82
C LYS A 343 -20.05 -5.88 40.87
N LYS A 344 -19.27 -6.38 39.90
CA LYS A 344 -18.64 -5.56 38.84
C LYS A 344 -19.72 -4.83 38.02
N VAL A 345 -20.71 -5.58 37.53
CA VAL A 345 -21.88 -5.06 36.79
C VAL A 345 -22.64 -4.00 37.59
N LEU A 346 -22.82 -4.19 38.90
CA LEU A 346 -23.44 -3.19 39.78
C LEU A 346 -22.63 -1.88 39.90
N VAL A 347 -21.29 -1.96 39.94
CA VAL A 347 -20.42 -0.77 39.94
C VAL A 347 -20.49 -0.02 38.60
N VAL A 348 -20.54 -0.76 37.48
CA VAL A 348 -20.73 -0.19 36.12
C VAL A 348 -22.10 0.50 36.00
N ASN A 349 -23.19 -0.19 36.35
CA ASN A 349 -24.56 0.32 36.26
C ASN A 349 -24.84 1.54 37.15
N VAL A 350 -24.08 1.75 38.23
CA VAL A 350 -24.16 2.99 39.02
C VAL A 350 -23.55 4.19 38.28
N GLY A 351 -22.92 4.02 37.11
CA GLY A 351 -22.42 5.12 36.27
C GLY A 351 -21.08 5.68 36.77
N ILE A 352 -20.22 4.81 37.30
CA ILE A 352 -18.91 5.19 37.86
C ILE A 352 -17.84 5.34 36.76
N LEU A 353 -17.96 4.64 35.62
CA LEU A 353 -16.95 4.63 34.55
C LEU A 353 -16.55 6.03 34.03
N PRO A 354 -17.47 6.97 33.72
CA PRO A 354 -17.08 8.31 33.25
C PRO A 354 -16.29 9.10 34.31
N LEU A 355 -16.56 8.87 35.60
CA LEU A 355 -15.83 9.51 36.70
C LEU A 355 -14.41 8.95 36.81
N LEU A 356 -14.22 7.63 36.66
CA LEU A 356 -12.91 7.00 36.64
C LEU A 356 -12.07 7.47 35.45
N ILE A 357 -12.65 7.49 34.24
CA ILE A 357 -11.97 7.96 33.04
C ILE A 357 -11.53 9.42 33.18
N ARG A 358 -12.38 10.29 33.75
CA ARG A 358 -12.01 11.68 34.08
C ARG A 358 -10.85 11.78 35.08
N LEU A 359 -10.73 10.83 36.02
CA LEU A 359 -9.65 10.79 37.01
C LEU A 359 -8.32 10.26 36.44
N LEU A 360 -8.28 9.72 35.22
CA LEU A 360 -7.02 9.40 34.54
C LEU A 360 -6.19 10.65 34.20
N GLY A 361 -6.85 11.80 34.01
CA GLY A 361 -6.22 13.12 33.87
C GLY A 361 -5.90 13.81 35.20
N TYR A 362 -6.07 13.15 36.35
CA TYR A 362 -5.89 13.78 37.66
C TYR A 362 -4.42 14.10 37.97
N LYS A 363 -4.19 15.20 38.71
CA LYS A 363 -2.84 15.67 39.08
C LYS A 363 -2.03 14.61 39.84
N ASP A 364 -2.68 13.91 40.78
CA ASP A 364 -2.02 12.95 41.64
C ASP A 364 -1.63 11.66 40.90
N ARG A 365 -0.55 11.02 41.35
CA ARG A 365 0.01 9.82 40.70
C ARG A 365 -0.61 8.54 41.23
N ASP A 366 -0.82 8.47 42.54
CA ASP A 366 -1.35 7.30 43.22
C ASP A 366 -2.84 7.11 42.84
N VAL A 367 -3.60 8.21 42.77
CA VAL A 367 -4.98 8.21 42.25
C VAL A 367 -5.02 7.60 40.84
N ARG A 368 -4.14 8.02 39.92
CA ARG A 368 -4.13 7.48 38.54
C ARG A 368 -3.79 5.99 38.50
N CYS A 369 -2.83 5.52 39.28
CA CYS A 369 -2.52 4.10 39.40
C CYS A 369 -3.71 3.28 39.95
N GLU A 370 -4.36 3.77 41.00
CA GLU A 370 -5.49 3.08 41.65
C GLU A 370 -6.75 3.08 40.78
N VAL A 371 -6.98 4.14 39.99
CA VAL A 371 -8.01 4.20 38.95
C VAL A 371 -7.75 3.17 37.85
N LEU A 372 -6.52 3.09 37.32
CA LEU A 372 -6.16 2.11 36.30
C LEU A 372 -6.34 0.67 36.79
N GLU A 373 -5.96 0.37 38.03
CA GLU A 373 -6.15 -0.96 38.62
C GLU A 373 -7.63 -1.28 38.90
N LEU A 374 -8.46 -0.30 39.28
CA LEU A 374 -9.90 -0.49 39.39
C LEU A 374 -10.55 -0.71 38.00
N LEU A 375 -10.17 0.05 36.99
CA LEU A 375 -10.64 -0.15 35.61
C LEU A 375 -10.25 -1.54 35.10
N ARG A 376 -9.01 -1.98 35.33
CA ARG A 376 -8.55 -3.35 35.01
C ARG A 376 -9.40 -4.42 35.69
N GLN A 377 -9.69 -4.27 36.99
CA GLN A 377 -10.55 -5.20 37.74
C GLN A 377 -12.01 -5.20 37.22
N LEU A 378 -12.52 -4.08 36.71
CA LEU A 378 -13.86 -4.01 36.10
C LEU A 378 -13.89 -4.70 34.73
N THR A 379 -12.85 -4.57 33.90
CA THR A 379 -12.73 -5.25 32.59
C THR A 379 -12.38 -6.74 32.66
N GLU A 380 -11.87 -7.21 33.79
CA GLU A 380 -11.38 -8.58 33.95
C GLU A 380 -12.54 -9.58 33.85
N GLU A 381 -12.54 -10.34 32.74
CA GLU A 381 -13.53 -11.36 32.37
C GLU A 381 -14.98 -10.86 32.13
N ASP A 382 -15.13 -9.60 31.70
CA ASP A 382 -16.40 -8.97 31.32
C ASP A 382 -16.24 -8.23 29.98
N ASP A 383 -16.82 -8.75 28.90
CA ASP A 383 -16.69 -8.15 27.56
C ASP A 383 -17.64 -6.97 27.32
N GLU A 384 -18.84 -6.97 27.90
CA GLU A 384 -19.75 -5.80 27.90
C GLU A 384 -19.11 -4.63 28.66
N GLY A 385 -18.49 -4.90 29.81
CA GLY A 385 -17.74 -3.92 30.59
C GLY A 385 -16.55 -3.33 29.82
N LYS A 386 -15.82 -4.14 29.06
CA LYS A 386 -14.74 -3.68 28.16
C LYS A 386 -15.28 -2.74 27.08
N GLU A 387 -16.35 -3.12 26.39
CA GLU A 387 -16.94 -2.33 25.32
C GLU A 387 -17.46 -0.97 25.83
N MET A 388 -18.19 -0.97 26.96
CA MET A 388 -18.62 0.28 27.62
C MET A 388 -17.44 1.20 27.95
N ILE A 389 -16.35 0.65 28.48
CA ILE A 389 -15.16 1.43 28.82
C ILE A 389 -14.51 2.01 27.55
N ALA A 390 -14.38 1.23 26.49
CA ALA A 390 -13.78 1.70 25.23
C ALA A 390 -14.64 2.72 24.48
N ASN A 391 -15.97 2.69 24.65
CA ASN A 391 -16.86 3.70 24.08
C ASN A 391 -16.75 5.06 24.78
N ILE A 392 -16.36 5.08 26.06
CA ILE A 392 -16.20 6.32 26.85
C ILE A 392 -14.73 6.81 26.85
N MET A 393 -13.76 5.91 26.68
CA MET A 393 -12.33 6.20 26.81
C MET A 393 -11.68 6.60 25.47
N ASP A 394 -10.95 7.71 25.49
CA ASP A 394 -9.99 8.03 24.44
C ASP A 394 -8.70 7.21 24.63
N ILE A 395 -8.32 6.44 23.62
CA ILE A 395 -7.12 5.61 23.62
C ILE A 395 -5.86 6.49 23.58
N SER A 396 -5.94 7.71 23.04
CA SER A 396 -4.83 8.68 23.03
C SER A 396 -4.35 8.99 24.45
N ALA A 397 -5.29 9.19 25.40
CA ALA A 397 -4.96 9.37 26.81
C ALA A 397 -4.27 8.14 27.43
N MET A 398 -4.59 6.92 26.96
CA MET A 398 -3.86 5.72 27.38
C MET A 398 -2.45 5.64 26.81
N ILE A 399 -2.23 6.10 25.56
CA ILE A 399 -0.91 6.21 24.94
C ILE A 399 -0.02 7.21 25.69
N GLU A 400 -0.58 8.33 26.19
CA GLU A 400 0.13 9.27 27.06
C GLU A 400 0.54 8.62 28.39
N LEU A 401 -0.36 7.84 29.03
CA LEU A 401 -0.09 7.20 30.32
C LEU A 401 0.98 6.11 30.22
N MET A 402 1.00 5.29 29.16
CA MET A 402 2.10 4.34 28.92
C MET A 402 3.44 5.02 28.58
N SER A 403 3.39 6.27 28.11
CA SER A 403 4.56 7.11 27.83
C SER A 403 5.07 7.90 29.05
N SER A 404 4.39 7.78 30.20
CA SER A 404 4.72 8.49 31.44
C SER A 404 6.16 8.25 31.92
N SER A 405 6.79 9.27 32.49
CA SER A 405 8.09 9.11 33.17
C SER A 405 8.01 8.23 34.42
N HIS A 406 6.81 8.02 34.98
CA HIS A 406 6.61 7.25 36.21
C HIS A 406 6.31 5.78 35.94
N GLN A 407 7.22 4.91 36.38
CA GLN A 407 7.16 3.46 36.20
C GLN A 407 5.83 2.84 36.64
N GLN A 408 5.31 3.19 37.82
CA GLN A 408 4.04 2.64 38.33
C GLN A 408 2.83 3.01 37.44
N ILE A 409 2.79 4.23 36.88
CA ILE A 409 1.73 4.65 35.96
C ILE A 409 1.86 3.88 34.64
N ARG A 410 3.09 3.77 34.08
CA ARG A 410 3.34 2.95 32.88
C ARG A 410 2.89 1.51 33.09
N HIS A 411 3.32 0.88 34.18
CA HIS A 411 3.01 -0.52 34.50
C HIS A 411 1.51 -0.76 34.67
N ALA A 412 0.80 0.12 35.39
CA ALA A 412 -0.65 0.04 35.52
C ALA A 412 -1.37 0.25 34.18
N SER A 413 -0.91 1.20 33.36
CA SER A 413 -1.50 1.48 32.04
C SER A 413 -1.30 0.33 31.05
N LEU A 414 -0.13 -0.33 31.06
CA LEU A 414 0.17 -1.48 30.22
C LEU A 414 -0.62 -2.71 30.67
N LEU A 415 -0.72 -2.98 31.97
CA LEU A 415 -1.56 -4.07 32.49
C LEU A 415 -3.04 -3.89 32.13
N PHE A 416 -3.52 -2.64 32.14
CA PHE A 416 -4.88 -2.34 31.70
C PHE A 416 -5.06 -2.50 30.18
N LEU A 417 -4.12 -2.01 29.37
CA LEU A 417 -4.11 -2.23 27.91
C LEU A 417 -4.01 -3.71 27.52
N VAL A 418 -3.31 -4.54 28.29
CA VAL A 418 -3.29 -6.00 28.10
C VAL A 418 -4.71 -6.56 28.19
N GLU A 419 -5.50 -6.20 29.21
CA GLU A 419 -6.88 -6.70 29.34
C GLU A 419 -7.81 -6.20 28.23
N LEU A 420 -7.66 -4.93 27.80
CA LEU A 420 -8.42 -4.39 26.67
C LEU A 420 -8.05 -5.12 25.36
N SER A 421 -6.76 -5.34 25.10
CA SER A 421 -6.26 -5.98 23.87
C SER A 421 -6.73 -7.43 23.67
N ARG A 422 -7.21 -8.09 24.73
CA ARG A 422 -7.78 -9.45 24.64
C ARG A 422 -9.19 -9.49 24.06
N SER A 423 -9.91 -8.35 24.02
CA SER A 423 -11.24 -8.24 23.39
C SER A 423 -11.12 -7.95 21.89
N GLN A 424 -12.03 -8.55 21.11
CA GLN A 424 -11.99 -8.45 19.65
C GLN A 424 -12.23 -7.01 19.17
N ALA A 425 -13.36 -6.40 19.54
CA ALA A 425 -13.72 -5.04 19.13
C ALA A 425 -12.71 -3.97 19.59
N LEU A 426 -11.93 -4.26 20.65
CA LEU A 426 -10.98 -3.31 21.20
C LEU A 426 -9.59 -3.40 20.58
N GLY A 427 -9.20 -4.58 20.08
CA GLY A 427 -7.90 -4.75 19.42
C GLY A 427 -7.77 -3.87 18.17
N GLU A 428 -8.82 -3.79 17.35
CA GLU A 428 -8.88 -2.89 16.19
C GLU A 428 -8.81 -1.41 16.61
N LYS A 429 -9.57 -1.03 17.65
CA LYS A 429 -9.57 0.36 18.15
C LYS A 429 -8.21 0.77 18.74
N ILE A 430 -7.52 -0.14 19.43
CA ILE A 430 -6.17 0.10 19.97
C ILE A 430 -5.14 0.24 18.85
N GLY A 431 -5.19 -0.60 17.81
CA GLY A 431 -4.22 -0.56 16.72
C GLY A 431 -4.41 0.62 15.76
N SER A 432 -5.66 1.02 15.52
CA SER A 432 -6.01 2.19 14.70
C SER A 432 -5.74 3.54 15.40
N ALA A 433 -5.54 3.55 16.73
CA ALA A 433 -5.23 4.77 17.47
C ALA A 433 -3.84 5.33 17.10
N THR A 434 -3.80 6.61 16.70
CA THR A 434 -2.60 7.24 16.13
C THR A 434 -1.39 7.14 17.06
N GLY A 435 -0.34 6.47 16.59
CA GLY A 435 0.92 6.29 17.33
C GLY A 435 0.91 5.18 18.40
N ALA A 436 -0.21 4.47 18.62
CA ALA A 436 -0.28 3.39 19.60
C ALA A 436 0.73 2.27 19.31
N ILE A 437 0.71 1.75 18.09
CA ILE A 437 1.61 0.68 17.62
C ILE A 437 3.07 1.12 17.67
N LEU A 438 3.40 2.34 17.20
CA LEU A 438 4.74 2.91 17.29
C LEU A 438 5.25 2.99 18.74
N MET A 439 4.39 3.43 19.67
CA MET A 439 4.75 3.52 21.09
C MET A 439 4.92 2.14 21.74
N LEU A 440 4.07 1.17 21.41
CA LEU A 440 4.23 -0.23 21.87
C LEU A 440 5.54 -0.84 21.35
N ILE A 441 5.84 -0.69 20.07
CA ILE A 441 7.11 -1.11 19.45
C ILE A 441 8.30 -0.46 20.18
N ARG A 442 8.23 0.86 20.42
CA ARG A 442 9.26 1.59 21.17
C ARG A 442 9.43 1.07 22.60
N VAL A 443 8.35 0.73 23.31
CA VAL A 443 8.46 0.16 24.67
C VAL A 443 9.06 -1.25 24.63
N LYS A 444 8.59 -2.12 23.72
CA LYS A 444 9.12 -3.48 23.49
C LYS A 444 10.63 -3.52 23.29
N PHE A 445 11.18 -2.64 22.44
CA PHE A 445 12.62 -2.61 22.18
C PHE A 445 13.45 -1.87 23.26
N ASN A 446 12.84 -1.21 24.25
CA ASN A 446 13.51 -0.58 25.39
C ASN A 446 13.70 -1.52 26.60
N HIS A 447 13.88 -2.82 26.36
CA HIS A 447 13.99 -3.86 27.40
C HIS A 447 15.06 -3.57 28.47
N HIS A 448 16.15 -2.88 28.13
CA HIS A 448 17.21 -2.50 29.08
C HIS A 448 16.79 -1.43 30.10
N VAL A 449 15.73 -0.66 29.81
CA VAL A 449 15.22 0.41 30.69
C VAL A 449 14.11 -0.11 31.59
N ASP A 450 13.21 -0.92 31.05
CA ASP A 450 12.01 -1.38 31.75
C ASP A 450 11.54 -2.73 31.17
N SER A 451 12.18 -3.82 31.65
CA SER A 451 11.93 -5.18 31.17
C SER A 451 10.48 -5.63 31.33
N PHE A 452 9.81 -5.26 32.43
CA PHE A 452 8.38 -5.52 32.63
C PHE A 452 7.51 -4.78 31.60
N ALA A 453 7.79 -3.50 31.35
CA ALA A 453 7.05 -2.75 30.34
C ALA A 453 7.27 -3.32 28.92
N ALA A 454 8.49 -3.77 28.60
CA ALA A 454 8.80 -4.42 27.34
C ALA A 454 8.08 -5.76 27.15
N GLU A 455 8.02 -6.59 28.20
CA GLU A 455 7.24 -7.84 28.21
C GLU A 455 5.75 -7.58 27.98
N LYS A 456 5.17 -6.58 28.65
CA LYS A 456 3.74 -6.27 28.49
C LYS A 456 3.42 -5.57 27.18
N ALA A 457 4.34 -4.79 26.61
CA ALA A 457 4.19 -4.29 25.24
C ALA A 457 4.24 -5.43 24.20
N ASP A 458 5.08 -6.45 24.40
CA ASP A 458 5.10 -7.65 23.56
C ASP A 458 3.81 -8.47 23.69
N GLU A 459 3.26 -8.63 24.90
CA GLU A 459 1.96 -9.29 25.13
C GLU A 459 0.81 -8.54 24.43
N ILE A 460 0.78 -7.21 24.50
CA ILE A 460 -0.22 -6.39 23.80
C ILE A 460 -0.07 -6.56 22.28
N LEU A 461 1.14 -6.38 21.73
CA LEU A 461 1.37 -6.49 20.28
C LEU A 461 0.90 -7.86 19.76
N LYS A 462 1.24 -8.96 20.43
CA LYS A 462 0.78 -10.31 20.08
C LYS A 462 -0.75 -10.49 20.11
N ASN A 463 -1.46 -9.81 21.00
CA ASN A 463 -2.92 -9.81 20.99
C ASN A 463 -3.48 -9.01 19.79
N LEU A 464 -2.80 -7.94 19.40
CA LEU A 464 -3.13 -7.12 18.22
C LEU A 464 -2.81 -7.80 16.88
N GLU A 465 -1.92 -8.80 16.84
CA GLU A 465 -1.61 -9.61 15.65
C GLU A 465 -2.82 -10.40 15.11
N ARG A 466 -3.93 -10.48 15.84
CA ARG A 466 -5.19 -11.10 15.35
C ARG A 466 -5.86 -10.33 14.22
N PHE A 467 -5.46 -9.07 13.97
CA PHE A 467 -6.12 -8.17 13.03
C PHE A 467 -5.14 -7.79 11.91
N PRO A 468 -5.49 -8.06 10.63
CA PRO A 468 -4.60 -7.76 9.50
C PRO A 468 -4.12 -6.31 9.43
N ASP A 469 -4.99 -5.33 9.66
CA ASP A 469 -4.62 -3.91 9.61
C ASP A 469 -3.62 -3.52 10.70
N ASN A 470 -3.71 -4.14 11.89
CA ASN A 470 -2.73 -3.94 12.95
C ASN A 470 -1.35 -4.49 12.53
N ILE A 471 -1.30 -5.64 11.83
CA ILE A 471 -0.06 -6.19 11.28
C ILE A 471 0.54 -5.25 10.23
N LYS A 472 -0.28 -4.71 9.32
CA LYS A 472 0.14 -3.72 8.31
C LYS A 472 0.79 -2.50 8.99
N GLN A 473 0.11 -1.93 9.98
CA GLN A 473 0.62 -0.81 10.78
C GLN A 473 1.92 -1.15 11.54
N MET A 474 2.07 -2.37 12.08
CA MET A 474 3.33 -2.80 12.69
C MET A 474 4.49 -2.81 11.66
N ALA A 475 4.23 -3.31 10.45
CA ALA A 475 5.21 -3.39 9.39
C ALA A 475 5.61 -2.01 8.82
N GLU A 476 4.68 -1.05 8.71
CA GLU A 476 4.98 0.36 8.37
C GLU A 476 5.91 1.02 9.40
N ASN A 477 5.75 0.66 10.67
CA ASN A 477 6.63 1.10 11.77
C ASN A 477 7.91 0.25 11.89
N GLY A 478 8.22 -0.58 10.88
CA GLY A 478 9.46 -1.36 10.77
C GLY A 478 9.47 -2.68 11.54
N PHE A 479 8.40 -3.05 12.24
CA PHE A 479 8.30 -4.33 12.95
C PHE A 479 7.71 -5.40 12.03
N LEU A 480 8.59 -6.03 11.24
CA LEU A 480 8.21 -6.96 10.15
C LEU A 480 7.89 -8.39 10.62
N ASP A 481 8.30 -8.79 11.83
CA ASP A 481 8.14 -10.19 12.27
C ASP A 481 6.69 -10.71 12.24
N PRO A 482 5.67 -9.96 12.70
CA PRO A 482 4.28 -10.41 12.64
C PRO A 482 3.80 -10.65 11.21
N LEU A 483 4.12 -9.73 10.29
CA LEU A 483 3.77 -9.84 8.87
C LEU A 483 4.41 -11.09 8.27
N LEU A 484 5.71 -11.30 8.53
CA LEU A 484 6.43 -12.45 7.97
C LEU A 484 5.93 -13.77 8.54
N ASN A 485 5.66 -13.85 9.84
CA ASN A 485 5.14 -15.07 10.46
C ASN A 485 3.73 -15.41 9.94
N HIS A 486 2.83 -14.44 9.83
CA HIS A 486 1.48 -14.65 9.28
C HIS A 486 1.48 -14.96 7.78
N LEU A 487 2.44 -14.42 7.02
CA LEU A 487 2.68 -14.80 5.63
C LEU A 487 3.20 -16.24 5.49
N THR A 488 3.99 -16.75 6.46
CA THR A 488 4.52 -18.11 6.41
C THR A 488 3.61 -19.19 7.03
N GLU A 489 2.81 -18.85 8.03
CA GLU A 489 2.06 -19.80 8.88
C GLU A 489 0.54 -19.53 8.96
N GLY A 490 0.05 -18.40 8.45
CA GLY A 490 -1.37 -18.01 8.51
C GLY A 490 -2.30 -18.81 7.59
N SER A 491 -3.61 -18.50 7.64
CA SER A 491 -4.59 -19.02 6.67
C SER A 491 -4.34 -18.47 5.27
N GLU A 492 -4.91 -19.10 4.23
CA GLU A 492 -4.72 -18.65 2.85
C GLU A 492 -5.14 -17.19 2.63
N GLU A 493 -6.25 -16.76 3.23
CA GLU A 493 -6.74 -15.36 3.18
C GLU A 493 -5.72 -14.38 3.78
N VAL A 494 -5.23 -14.66 4.99
CA VAL A 494 -4.23 -13.81 5.68
C VAL A 494 -2.90 -13.82 4.93
N GLN A 495 -2.47 -14.98 4.41
CA GLN A 495 -1.26 -15.09 3.60
C GLN A 495 -1.33 -14.23 2.34
N MET A 496 -2.48 -14.24 1.64
CA MET A 496 -2.71 -13.41 0.46
C MET A 496 -2.64 -11.91 0.82
N GLU A 497 -3.33 -11.50 1.88
CA GLU A 497 -3.38 -10.11 2.32
C GLU A 497 -2.01 -9.57 2.74
N MET A 498 -1.29 -10.30 3.59
CA MET A 498 0.07 -9.95 4.02
C MET A 498 1.05 -9.90 2.85
N THR A 499 0.90 -10.81 1.88
CA THR A 499 1.75 -10.82 0.67
C THR A 499 1.44 -9.66 -0.27
N SER A 500 0.16 -9.30 -0.43
CA SER A 500 -0.24 -8.13 -1.23
C SER A 500 0.33 -6.85 -0.63
N PHE A 501 0.16 -6.67 0.69
CA PHE A 501 0.72 -5.53 1.42
C PHE A 501 2.25 -5.46 1.33
N LEU A 502 2.95 -6.60 1.44
CA LEU A 502 4.40 -6.69 1.27
C LEU A 502 4.88 -6.23 -0.12
N GLY A 503 4.04 -6.39 -1.16
CA GLY A 503 4.32 -5.89 -2.51
C GLY A 503 4.21 -4.37 -2.67
N GLU A 504 3.49 -3.72 -1.76
CA GLU A 504 3.22 -2.27 -1.76
C GLU A 504 4.07 -1.52 -0.71
N LEU A 505 4.50 -2.21 0.34
CA LEU A 505 5.33 -1.68 1.42
C LEU A 505 6.73 -1.22 0.94
N ILE A 506 7.11 0.01 1.32
CA ILE A 506 8.41 0.59 0.98
C ILE A 506 9.50 0.05 1.93
N LEU A 507 10.10 -1.07 1.54
CA LEU A 507 11.18 -1.73 2.29
C LEU A 507 12.55 -1.07 2.09
N SER A 508 13.30 -0.90 3.18
CA SER A 508 14.74 -0.58 3.15
C SER A 508 15.55 -1.75 2.55
N ASN A 509 16.79 -1.50 2.12
CA ASN A 509 17.65 -2.56 1.57
C ASN A 509 17.90 -3.69 2.58
N ASP A 510 18.18 -3.37 3.84
CA ASP A 510 18.42 -4.36 4.90
C ASP A 510 17.14 -5.16 5.20
N SER A 511 15.99 -4.47 5.22
CA SER A 511 14.67 -5.10 5.33
C SER A 511 14.40 -6.07 4.16
N LYS A 512 14.78 -5.71 2.92
CA LYS A 512 14.64 -6.59 1.75
C LYS A 512 15.47 -7.86 1.89
N VAL A 513 16.64 -7.83 2.52
CA VAL A 513 17.44 -9.04 2.80
C VAL A 513 16.71 -9.90 3.83
N TYR A 514 16.29 -9.32 4.95
CA TYR A 514 15.57 -10.05 6.00
C TYR A 514 14.31 -10.75 5.49
N VAL A 515 13.49 -10.04 4.69
CA VAL A 515 12.30 -10.59 4.03
C VAL A 515 12.66 -11.73 3.06
N ALA A 516 13.77 -11.60 2.31
CA ALA A 516 14.21 -12.65 1.39
C ALA A 516 14.59 -13.94 2.14
N GLU A 517 15.29 -13.84 3.28
CA GLU A 517 15.70 -14.99 4.08
C GLU A 517 14.50 -15.70 4.74
N LYS A 518 13.53 -14.93 5.25
CA LYS A 518 12.36 -15.45 5.98
C LYS A 518 11.24 -15.98 5.10
N ALA A 519 10.83 -15.24 4.06
CA ALA A 519 9.53 -15.46 3.38
C ALA A 519 9.60 -16.01 1.95
N SER A 520 10.76 -15.95 1.29
CA SER A 520 10.92 -16.30 -0.14
C SER A 520 10.34 -17.67 -0.51
N THR A 521 10.57 -18.70 0.33
CA THR A 521 10.05 -20.06 0.08
C THR A 521 8.52 -20.15 0.13
N SER A 522 7.85 -19.39 1.00
CA SER A 522 6.38 -19.36 1.07
C SER A 522 5.79 -18.56 -0.08
N ILE A 523 6.35 -17.39 -0.41
CA ILE A 523 5.89 -16.58 -1.56
C ILE A 523 6.04 -17.36 -2.88
N ILE A 524 7.08 -18.18 -3.03
CA ILE A 524 7.26 -19.02 -4.22
C ILE A 524 6.20 -20.14 -4.31
N LYS A 525 5.79 -20.75 -3.20
CA LYS A 525 4.65 -21.69 -3.20
C LYS A 525 3.36 -21.01 -3.65
N MET A 526 3.14 -19.75 -3.24
CA MET A 526 1.99 -18.95 -3.68
C MET A 526 1.98 -18.69 -5.19
N VAL A 527 3.14 -18.44 -5.82
CA VAL A 527 3.26 -18.32 -7.29
C VAL A 527 2.88 -19.62 -8.02
N GLN A 528 3.18 -20.76 -7.41
CA GLN A 528 2.85 -22.09 -7.95
C GLN A 528 1.38 -22.48 -7.75
N SER A 529 0.61 -21.73 -6.96
CA SER A 529 -0.82 -21.97 -6.76
C SER A 529 -1.62 -21.81 -8.07
N GLY A 530 -2.85 -22.34 -8.07
CA GLY A 530 -3.82 -22.15 -9.16
C GLY A 530 -4.60 -20.85 -9.08
N ASN A 531 -4.48 -20.09 -7.99
CA ASN A 531 -5.26 -18.88 -7.74
C ASN A 531 -4.53 -17.65 -8.31
N THR A 532 -5.19 -16.94 -9.22
CA THR A 532 -4.64 -15.78 -9.94
C THR A 532 -4.35 -14.59 -9.01
N ILE A 533 -5.19 -14.34 -8.01
CA ILE A 533 -5.05 -13.22 -7.05
C ILE A 533 -3.81 -13.47 -6.17
N PHE A 534 -3.72 -14.67 -5.59
CA PHE A 534 -2.58 -15.15 -4.81
C PHE A 534 -1.26 -14.98 -5.55
N ARG A 535 -1.24 -15.41 -6.81
CA ARG A 535 -0.05 -15.33 -7.66
C ARG A 535 0.33 -13.88 -7.98
N ASN A 536 -0.65 -13.00 -8.25
CA ASN A 536 -0.38 -11.60 -8.54
C ASN A 536 0.19 -10.86 -7.30
N ALA A 537 -0.34 -11.12 -6.10
CA ALA A 537 0.22 -10.63 -4.84
C ALA A 537 1.67 -11.12 -4.65
N ALA A 538 1.90 -12.43 -4.84
CA ALA A 538 3.23 -13.03 -4.74
C ALA A 538 4.23 -12.45 -5.75
N PHE A 539 3.80 -12.16 -6.98
CA PHE A 539 4.62 -11.50 -7.99
C PHE A 539 5.01 -10.06 -7.60
N LYS A 540 4.07 -9.25 -7.07
CA LYS A 540 4.38 -7.90 -6.56
C LYS A 540 5.46 -7.96 -5.46
N ALA A 541 5.27 -8.83 -4.47
CA ALA A 541 6.22 -9.02 -3.37
C ALA A 541 7.61 -9.48 -3.86
N LEU A 542 7.68 -10.49 -4.73
CA LEU A 542 8.95 -10.96 -5.30
C LEU A 542 9.64 -9.92 -6.18
N SER A 543 8.89 -9.05 -6.86
CA SER A 543 9.45 -7.92 -7.61
C SER A 543 10.15 -6.92 -6.65
N GLN A 544 9.51 -6.56 -5.54
CA GLN A 544 10.11 -5.72 -4.50
C GLN A 544 11.37 -6.35 -3.89
N ILE A 545 11.31 -7.64 -3.52
CA ILE A 545 12.43 -8.34 -2.88
C ILE A 545 13.60 -8.50 -3.87
N SER A 546 13.33 -8.87 -5.13
CA SER A 546 14.38 -9.10 -6.15
C SER A 546 15.09 -7.82 -6.60
N SER A 547 14.47 -6.64 -6.43
CA SER A 547 15.06 -5.34 -6.79
C SER A 547 16.42 -5.04 -6.12
N HIS A 548 16.74 -5.72 -5.01
CA HIS A 548 18.02 -5.57 -4.31
C HIS A 548 19.00 -6.69 -4.72
N HIS A 549 20.07 -6.35 -5.47
CA HIS A 549 20.97 -7.35 -6.08
C HIS A 549 21.50 -8.46 -5.13
N PRO A 550 21.90 -8.19 -3.87
CA PRO A 550 22.31 -9.25 -2.93
C PRO A 550 21.28 -10.37 -2.72
N ASN A 551 19.98 -10.05 -2.80
CA ASN A 551 18.90 -11.03 -2.68
C ASN A 551 18.88 -12.03 -3.83
N GLY A 552 19.52 -11.71 -4.96
CA GLY A 552 19.64 -12.60 -6.10
C GLY A 552 20.12 -13.99 -5.68
N LYS A 553 21.17 -14.08 -4.85
CA LYS A 553 21.71 -15.37 -4.38
C LYS A 553 20.71 -16.17 -3.53
N ILE A 554 20.04 -15.52 -2.58
CA ILE A 554 19.01 -16.16 -1.73
C ILE A 554 17.89 -16.72 -2.62
N LEU A 555 17.43 -15.91 -3.58
CA LEU A 555 16.40 -16.29 -4.53
C LEU A 555 16.85 -17.43 -5.48
N LEU A 556 18.16 -17.59 -5.78
CA LEU A 556 18.66 -18.78 -6.49
C LEU A 556 18.45 -20.07 -5.69
N GLU A 557 18.82 -20.04 -4.41
CA GLU A 557 18.80 -21.21 -3.54
C GLU A 557 17.36 -21.70 -3.34
N THR A 558 16.36 -20.80 -3.45
CA THR A 558 14.93 -21.16 -3.49
C THR A 558 14.40 -21.70 -4.84
N GLY A 559 15.20 -21.70 -5.90
CA GLY A 559 14.83 -22.24 -7.21
C GLY A 559 13.95 -21.34 -8.10
N ILE A 560 13.80 -20.05 -7.75
CA ILE A 560 12.87 -19.11 -8.40
C ILE A 560 13.04 -19.03 -9.94
N LEU A 561 14.27 -19.15 -10.44
CA LEU A 561 14.60 -18.89 -11.84
C LEU A 561 13.90 -19.84 -12.81
N ASN A 562 13.83 -21.13 -12.46
CA ASN A 562 13.15 -22.12 -13.29
C ASN A 562 11.64 -21.84 -13.33
N ILE A 563 11.07 -21.39 -12.20
CA ILE A 563 9.65 -21.07 -12.07
C ILE A 563 9.33 -19.82 -12.91
N MET A 564 10.08 -18.72 -12.77
CA MET A 564 9.88 -17.51 -13.57
C MET A 564 10.02 -17.79 -15.08
N ALA A 565 11.02 -18.60 -15.48
CA ALA A 565 11.18 -19.00 -16.86
C ALA A 565 9.97 -19.85 -17.34
N GLU A 566 9.52 -20.82 -16.55
CA GLU A 566 8.34 -21.62 -16.90
C GLU A 566 7.07 -20.75 -17.04
N MET A 567 6.88 -19.76 -16.16
CA MET A 567 5.77 -18.79 -16.25
C MET A 567 5.85 -17.93 -17.52
N MET A 568 7.05 -17.46 -17.90
CA MET A 568 7.24 -16.69 -19.12
C MET A 568 7.02 -17.50 -20.41
N PHE A 569 7.46 -18.77 -20.44
CA PHE A 569 7.59 -19.54 -21.69
C PHE A 569 6.56 -20.67 -21.87
N THR A 570 5.99 -21.22 -20.80
CA THR A 570 5.23 -22.50 -20.84
C THR A 570 3.73 -22.34 -20.55
N ARG A 571 3.29 -21.42 -19.67
CA ARG A 571 1.85 -21.21 -19.43
C ARG A 571 1.17 -20.53 -20.65
N ARG A 572 0.57 -21.38 -21.49
CA ARG A 572 -0.46 -21.06 -22.49
C ARG A 572 -1.69 -21.94 -22.24
N ILE A 573 -2.39 -21.68 -21.15
CA ILE A 573 -3.71 -22.25 -20.88
C ILE A 573 -4.59 -21.04 -20.57
N TYR A 574 -5.50 -20.75 -21.51
CA TYR A 574 -6.61 -19.79 -21.51
C TYR A 574 -6.73 -18.83 -20.30
N ASP A 575 -6.69 -17.52 -20.59
CA ASP A 575 -6.87 -16.38 -19.67
C ASP A 575 -5.88 -16.26 -18.49
N GLU A 576 -4.63 -15.94 -18.83
CA GLU A 576 -3.71 -15.31 -17.88
C GLU A 576 -3.35 -13.88 -18.31
N LEU A 577 -3.62 -12.94 -17.40
CA LEU A 577 -3.38 -11.50 -17.54
C LEU A 577 -1.92 -11.21 -17.91
N MET A 578 -1.70 -10.29 -18.86
CA MET A 578 -0.36 -9.93 -19.39
C MET A 578 0.63 -9.51 -18.30
N ASP A 579 0.13 -8.97 -17.19
CA ASP A 579 0.90 -8.54 -16.02
C ASP A 579 1.75 -9.69 -15.45
N SER A 580 1.18 -10.89 -15.28
CA SER A 580 1.91 -12.07 -14.78
C SER A 580 3.23 -12.36 -15.52
N LYS A 581 3.30 -12.06 -16.83
CA LYS A 581 4.53 -12.17 -17.64
C LYS A 581 5.45 -10.96 -17.49
N LYS A 582 4.89 -9.76 -17.33
CA LYS A 582 5.63 -8.53 -17.00
C LYS A 582 6.36 -8.68 -15.65
N GLU A 583 5.68 -9.12 -14.60
CA GLU A 583 6.32 -9.33 -13.29
C GLU A 583 7.31 -10.50 -13.30
N ALA A 584 6.97 -11.64 -13.92
CA ALA A 584 7.91 -12.76 -14.05
C ALA A 584 9.20 -12.36 -14.80
N ALA A 585 9.07 -11.55 -15.86
CA ALA A 585 10.21 -10.99 -16.59
C ALA A 585 11.01 -9.98 -15.74
N ALA A 586 10.34 -9.15 -14.92
CA ALA A 586 11.00 -8.21 -14.01
C ALA A 586 11.84 -8.94 -12.96
N ILE A 587 11.26 -9.94 -12.29
CA ILE A 587 11.94 -10.77 -11.28
C ILE A 587 13.12 -11.51 -11.92
N LEU A 588 12.91 -12.12 -13.09
CA LEU A 588 13.97 -12.82 -13.81
C LEU A 588 15.11 -11.86 -14.18
N ALA A 589 14.81 -10.68 -14.73
CA ALA A 589 15.81 -9.67 -15.04
C ALA A 589 16.62 -9.24 -13.81
N ASN A 590 15.93 -8.90 -12.71
CA ASN A 590 16.55 -8.45 -11.46
C ASN A 590 17.54 -9.50 -10.89
N VAL A 591 17.13 -10.78 -10.87
CA VAL A 591 17.97 -11.86 -10.35
C VAL A 591 19.15 -12.12 -11.29
N LEU A 592 18.97 -12.13 -12.61
CA LEU A 592 20.08 -12.33 -13.57
C LEU A 592 21.12 -11.19 -13.50
N GLU A 593 20.67 -9.95 -13.28
CA GLU A 593 21.56 -8.79 -13.15
C GLU A 593 22.51 -8.90 -11.95
N SER A 594 22.14 -9.65 -10.89
CA SER A 594 23.00 -9.87 -9.71
C SER A 594 24.28 -10.68 -9.96
N GLY A 595 24.50 -11.21 -11.18
CA GLY A 595 25.75 -11.89 -11.57
C GLY A 595 25.71 -13.42 -11.55
N VAL A 596 24.51 -14.00 -11.60
CA VAL A 596 24.23 -15.43 -11.59
C VAL A 596 24.74 -16.12 -12.86
N GLU A 597 25.20 -17.38 -12.78
CA GLU A 597 25.49 -18.18 -13.99
C GLU A 597 24.21 -18.58 -14.74
N HIS A 598 24.01 -18.02 -15.93
CA HIS A 598 22.78 -18.20 -16.73
C HIS A 598 22.65 -19.60 -17.39
N ASP A 599 23.77 -20.31 -17.57
CA ASP A 599 23.86 -21.58 -18.34
C ASP A 599 23.25 -22.80 -17.63
N SER A 600 22.89 -22.68 -16.34
CA SER A 600 22.31 -23.76 -15.53
C SER A 600 20.77 -23.76 -15.51
N ILE A 601 20.14 -22.64 -15.89
CA ILE A 601 18.70 -22.37 -15.74
C ILE A 601 17.90 -23.17 -16.76
N LYS A 602 16.87 -23.90 -16.30
CA LYS A 602 15.94 -24.66 -17.14
C LYS A 602 14.66 -23.86 -17.38
N VAL A 603 14.24 -23.79 -18.63
CA VAL A 603 13.08 -23.00 -19.11
C VAL A 603 11.80 -23.83 -19.17
N ASN A 604 11.91 -25.15 -19.33
CA ASN A 604 10.76 -26.02 -19.48
C ASN A 604 11.05 -27.46 -18.99
N THR A 605 9.98 -28.25 -18.90
CA THR A 605 9.99 -29.70 -18.60
C THR A 605 10.89 -30.53 -19.54
N HIS A 606 11.18 -30.02 -20.74
CA HIS A 606 12.06 -30.64 -21.74
C HIS A 606 13.55 -30.33 -21.48
N GLY A 607 13.89 -29.63 -20.40
CA GLY A 607 15.27 -29.34 -20.00
C GLY A 607 15.99 -28.31 -20.86
N ARG A 608 15.28 -27.55 -21.71
CA ARG A 608 15.89 -26.47 -22.51
C ARG A 608 16.40 -25.37 -21.59
N ARG A 609 17.54 -24.77 -21.92
CA ARG A 609 18.20 -23.75 -21.09
C ARG A 609 17.77 -22.32 -21.46
N LEU A 610 17.93 -21.37 -20.54
CA LEU A 610 17.71 -19.95 -20.85
C LEU A 610 18.65 -19.44 -21.97
N SER A 611 19.86 -19.97 -22.05
CA SER A 611 20.83 -19.73 -23.13
C SER A 611 20.50 -20.39 -24.48
N SER A 612 19.36 -21.09 -24.64
CA SER A 612 19.04 -21.84 -25.86
C SER A 612 18.29 -21.03 -26.91
N ASP A 613 18.47 -21.38 -28.19
CA ASP A 613 17.84 -20.75 -29.36
C ASP A 613 16.33 -20.60 -29.18
N TYR A 614 15.68 -21.60 -28.56
CA TYR A 614 14.25 -21.58 -28.25
C TYR A 614 13.85 -20.44 -27.29
N ALA A 615 14.62 -20.23 -26.23
CA ALA A 615 14.33 -19.18 -25.24
C ALA A 615 14.57 -17.79 -25.85
N VAL A 616 15.69 -17.62 -26.57
CA VAL A 616 16.03 -16.36 -27.25
C VAL A 616 15.01 -16.04 -28.36
N TYR A 617 14.63 -17.02 -29.17
CA TYR A 617 13.56 -16.88 -30.18
C TYR A 617 12.24 -16.46 -29.54
N ASN A 618 11.83 -17.09 -28.43
CA ASN A 618 10.60 -16.72 -27.74
C ASN A 618 10.66 -15.32 -27.14
N ILE A 619 11.80 -14.88 -26.60
CA ILE A 619 11.96 -13.49 -26.10
C ILE A 619 11.78 -12.48 -27.24
N ILE A 620 12.43 -12.73 -28.38
CA ILE A 620 12.31 -11.93 -29.60
C ILE A 620 10.87 -11.93 -30.14
N HIS A 621 10.22 -13.10 -30.15
CA HIS A 621 8.83 -13.24 -30.56
C HIS A 621 7.88 -12.50 -29.62
N MET A 622 8.15 -12.49 -28.30
CA MET A 622 7.40 -11.65 -27.37
C MET A 622 7.60 -10.18 -27.71
N LEU A 623 8.84 -9.68 -27.80
CA LEU A 623 9.17 -8.30 -28.17
C LEU A 623 8.48 -7.77 -29.44
N LYS A 624 8.18 -8.62 -30.42
CA LYS A 624 7.43 -8.25 -31.63
C LYS A 624 5.92 -8.12 -31.42
N ASN A 625 5.35 -8.79 -30.42
CA ASN A 625 3.90 -8.95 -30.24
C ASN A 625 3.37 -8.39 -28.89
N SER A 626 4.23 -8.00 -27.94
CA SER A 626 3.81 -7.42 -26.67
C SER A 626 3.58 -5.91 -26.73
N THR A 627 2.39 -5.49 -26.31
CA THR A 627 2.01 -4.08 -26.14
C THR A 627 2.66 -3.39 -24.93
N PRO A 628 2.90 -4.02 -23.74
CA PRO A 628 3.42 -3.26 -22.59
C PRO A 628 4.92 -2.94 -22.70
N GLU A 629 5.28 -1.67 -22.62
CA GLU A 629 6.67 -1.21 -22.70
C GLU A 629 7.54 -1.74 -21.57
N GLU A 630 6.99 -1.89 -20.36
CA GLU A 630 7.71 -2.44 -19.20
C GLU A 630 8.12 -3.90 -19.40
N LEU A 631 7.24 -4.72 -19.99
CA LEU A 631 7.60 -6.09 -20.38
C LEU A 631 8.73 -6.05 -21.41
N ASN A 632 8.64 -5.19 -22.43
CA ASN A 632 9.69 -5.05 -23.44
C ASN A 632 11.03 -4.62 -22.83
N ILE A 633 11.05 -3.71 -21.85
CA ILE A 633 12.26 -3.32 -21.11
C ILE A 633 12.86 -4.53 -20.38
N ASN A 634 12.06 -5.30 -19.65
CA ASN A 634 12.54 -6.45 -18.90
C ASN A 634 13.05 -7.59 -19.81
N LEU A 635 12.39 -7.82 -20.95
CA LEU A 635 12.86 -8.75 -21.98
C LEU A 635 14.23 -8.33 -22.56
N ILE A 636 14.44 -7.04 -22.81
CA ILE A 636 15.75 -6.52 -23.26
C ILE A 636 16.81 -6.63 -22.14
N ARG A 637 16.45 -6.39 -20.87
CA ARG A 637 17.36 -6.61 -19.71
C ARG A 637 17.82 -8.07 -19.59
N ILE A 638 16.92 -9.02 -19.83
CA ILE A 638 17.26 -10.45 -19.87
C ILE A 638 18.24 -10.75 -21.02
N LEU A 639 17.98 -10.25 -22.24
CA LEU A 639 18.92 -10.40 -23.36
C LEU A 639 20.29 -9.78 -23.07
N LEU A 640 20.32 -8.58 -22.47
CA LEU A 640 21.56 -7.93 -22.04
C LEU A 640 22.35 -8.78 -21.05
N CYS A 641 21.69 -9.43 -20.08
CA CYS A 641 22.36 -10.36 -19.18
C CYS A 641 22.93 -11.57 -19.93
N LEU A 642 22.14 -12.16 -20.85
CA LEU A 642 22.60 -13.29 -21.66
C LEU A 642 23.84 -12.94 -22.52
N THR A 643 23.98 -11.71 -23.05
CA THR A 643 25.20 -11.31 -23.81
C THR A 643 26.51 -11.38 -23.01
N LYS A 644 26.47 -11.47 -21.66
CA LYS A 644 27.67 -11.65 -20.83
C LYS A 644 28.33 -13.02 -21.02
N SER A 645 27.60 -14.02 -21.51
CA SER A 645 28.08 -15.37 -21.80
C SER A 645 28.39 -15.51 -23.31
N PRO A 646 29.57 -16.02 -23.71
CA PRO A 646 29.93 -16.13 -25.12
C PRO A 646 29.01 -17.10 -25.88
N ARG A 647 28.59 -18.21 -25.26
CA ARG A 647 27.67 -19.19 -25.89
C ARG A 647 26.28 -18.60 -26.15
N SER A 648 25.78 -17.85 -25.18
CA SER A 648 24.49 -17.17 -25.31
C SER A 648 24.58 -16.03 -26.33
N MET A 649 25.73 -15.34 -26.42
CA MET A 649 26.00 -14.33 -27.43
C MET A 649 25.97 -14.91 -28.85
N ASP A 650 26.63 -16.05 -29.09
CA ASP A 650 26.60 -16.74 -30.40
C ASP A 650 25.16 -17.14 -30.78
N THR A 651 24.38 -17.65 -29.82
CA THR A 651 22.96 -17.97 -30.00
C THR A 651 22.13 -16.73 -30.37
N ILE A 652 22.30 -15.62 -29.65
CA ILE A 652 21.61 -14.35 -29.94
C ILE A 652 22.00 -13.85 -31.33
N VAL A 653 23.28 -13.93 -31.71
CA VAL A 653 23.77 -13.55 -33.04
C VAL A 653 23.14 -14.40 -34.15
N SER A 654 23.01 -15.72 -33.97
CA SER A 654 22.33 -16.60 -34.94
C SER A 654 20.85 -16.20 -35.10
N VAL A 655 20.11 -16.12 -34.00
CA VAL A 655 18.67 -15.80 -34.04
C VAL A 655 18.42 -14.39 -34.60
N VAL A 656 19.26 -13.40 -34.29
CA VAL A 656 19.11 -12.02 -34.81
C VAL A 656 19.41 -11.91 -36.32
N ASN A 657 20.27 -12.78 -36.86
CA ASN A 657 20.54 -12.86 -38.30
C ASN A 657 19.47 -13.65 -39.06
N GLU A 658 18.99 -14.76 -38.51
CA GLU A 658 18.05 -15.68 -39.16
C GLU A 658 16.59 -15.17 -39.14
N THR A 659 16.23 -14.32 -38.17
CA THR A 659 14.86 -13.83 -37.99
C THR A 659 14.71 -12.33 -38.28
N GLU A 660 13.47 -11.85 -38.35
CA GLU A 660 13.15 -10.41 -38.45
C GLU A 660 13.48 -9.61 -37.18
N ALA A 661 14.08 -10.22 -36.14
CA ALA A 661 14.48 -9.54 -34.90
C ALA A 661 15.29 -8.26 -35.14
N SER A 662 16.15 -8.28 -36.16
CA SER A 662 16.96 -7.11 -36.54
C SER A 662 16.11 -5.91 -37.02
N TYR A 663 14.93 -6.13 -37.60
CA TYR A 663 13.96 -5.05 -37.86
C TYR A 663 13.26 -4.62 -36.57
N THR A 664 12.70 -5.58 -35.80
CA THR A 664 11.97 -5.28 -34.55
C THR A 664 12.81 -4.49 -33.56
N LEU A 665 14.08 -4.88 -33.34
CA LEU A 665 14.99 -4.15 -32.46
C LEU A 665 15.27 -2.72 -32.96
N ILE A 666 15.35 -2.48 -34.28
CA ILE A 666 15.58 -1.14 -34.82
C ILE A 666 14.32 -0.27 -34.74
N GLU A 667 13.15 -0.87 -34.97
CA GLU A 667 11.85 -0.20 -34.82
C GLU A 667 11.59 0.23 -33.37
N LEU A 668 11.92 -0.62 -32.39
CA LEU A 668 11.81 -0.32 -30.96
C LEU A 668 12.67 0.88 -30.50
N ILE A 669 13.70 1.30 -31.25
CA ILE A 669 14.46 2.53 -30.93
C ILE A 669 13.58 3.78 -31.07
N ASN A 670 12.63 3.76 -32.02
CA ASN A 670 11.71 4.86 -32.31
C ASN A 670 10.52 4.91 -31.33
N ASN A 671 10.41 3.96 -30.39
CA ASN A 671 9.34 3.96 -29.39
C ASN A 671 9.37 5.26 -28.54
N PRO A 672 8.20 5.85 -28.20
CA PRO A 672 8.11 7.08 -27.41
C PRO A 672 8.72 6.97 -26.01
N HIS A 673 8.76 5.77 -25.41
CA HIS A 673 9.32 5.55 -24.08
C HIS A 673 10.86 5.54 -24.11
N GLU A 674 11.49 6.62 -23.62
CA GLU A 674 12.94 6.83 -23.74
C GLU A 674 13.76 5.66 -23.16
N GLN A 675 13.34 5.09 -22.03
CA GLN A 675 14.06 4.00 -21.36
C GLN A 675 14.12 2.72 -22.20
N LEU A 676 13.06 2.42 -22.96
CA LEU A 676 13.03 1.25 -23.86
C LEU A 676 14.01 1.44 -25.01
N GLY A 677 13.98 2.61 -25.65
CA GLY A 677 14.96 2.98 -26.67
C GLY A 677 16.41 2.91 -26.15
N VAL A 678 16.66 3.42 -24.94
CA VAL A 678 17.98 3.34 -24.27
C VAL A 678 18.42 1.89 -24.04
N ALA A 679 17.54 1.01 -23.54
CA ALA A 679 17.86 -0.39 -23.31
C ALA A 679 18.17 -1.13 -24.62
N VAL A 680 17.37 -0.89 -25.66
CA VAL A 680 17.55 -1.47 -27.00
C VAL A 680 18.85 -1.00 -27.64
N ILE A 681 19.19 0.30 -27.58
CA ILE A 681 20.45 0.81 -28.11
C ILE A 681 21.65 0.18 -27.37
N LYS A 682 21.57 -0.03 -26.04
CA LYS A 682 22.62 -0.75 -25.28
C LYS A 682 22.85 -2.16 -25.82
N LEU A 683 21.78 -2.91 -26.12
CA LEU A 683 21.86 -4.24 -26.70
C LEU A 683 22.46 -4.21 -28.11
N LEU A 684 22.02 -3.27 -28.95
CA LEU A 684 22.52 -3.12 -30.31
C LEU A 684 24.00 -2.69 -30.37
N ILE A 685 24.50 -1.89 -29.41
CA ILE A 685 25.93 -1.57 -29.28
C ILE A 685 26.77 -2.83 -28.99
N LEU A 686 26.26 -3.76 -28.17
CA LEU A 686 26.95 -5.03 -27.87
C LEU A 686 26.92 -6.00 -29.07
N LEU A 687 25.83 -5.99 -29.85
CA LEU A 687 25.67 -6.81 -31.05
C LEU A 687 26.42 -6.27 -32.28
N ALA A 688 26.70 -4.96 -32.35
CA ALA A 688 27.33 -4.31 -33.49
C ALA A 688 28.65 -4.93 -34.01
N PRO A 689 29.57 -5.45 -33.17
CA PRO A 689 30.79 -6.13 -33.65
C PRO A 689 30.52 -7.45 -34.40
N HIS A 690 29.39 -8.10 -34.12
CA HIS A 690 29.06 -9.44 -34.65
C HIS A 690 28.06 -9.39 -35.81
N VAL A 691 27.03 -8.54 -35.72
CA VAL A 691 25.95 -8.42 -36.72
C VAL A 691 25.88 -7.03 -37.38
N GLY A 692 26.98 -6.27 -37.31
CA GLY A 692 27.02 -4.87 -37.75
C GLY A 692 26.56 -4.62 -39.19
N ASN A 693 26.89 -5.51 -40.14
CA ASN A 693 26.44 -5.36 -41.53
C ASN A 693 24.92 -5.52 -41.66
N THR A 694 24.35 -6.55 -41.01
CA THR A 694 22.90 -6.78 -40.94
C THR A 694 22.20 -5.58 -40.31
N LEU A 695 22.71 -5.07 -39.17
CA LEU A 695 22.13 -3.90 -38.51
C LEU A 695 22.16 -2.64 -39.39
N VAL A 696 23.25 -2.39 -40.13
CA VAL A 696 23.32 -1.25 -41.06
C VAL A 696 22.30 -1.37 -42.19
N GLU A 697 22.18 -2.54 -42.82
CA GLU A 697 21.23 -2.77 -43.91
C GLU A 697 19.79 -2.52 -43.45
N ARG A 698 19.43 -3.02 -42.27
CA ARG A 698 18.11 -2.86 -41.66
C ARG A 698 17.86 -1.41 -41.24
N LEU A 699 18.85 -0.74 -40.62
CA LEU A 699 18.76 0.66 -40.20
C LEU A 699 18.49 1.61 -41.37
N CYS A 700 19.12 1.37 -42.52
CA CYS A 700 18.91 2.17 -43.73
C CYS A 700 17.59 1.85 -44.47
N LYS A 701 16.90 0.76 -44.11
CA LYS A 701 15.61 0.35 -44.68
C LYS A 701 14.42 0.77 -43.80
N THR A 702 14.61 0.95 -42.50
CA THR A 702 13.57 1.42 -41.57
C THR A 702 13.25 2.90 -41.79
N ARG A 703 11.96 3.25 -41.90
CA ARG A 703 11.51 4.63 -42.15
C ARG A 703 11.97 5.57 -41.02
N GLY A 704 12.52 6.73 -41.40
CA GLY A 704 13.04 7.74 -40.47
C GLY A 704 14.44 7.45 -39.90
N GLN A 705 15.01 6.28 -40.15
CA GLN A 705 16.37 5.91 -39.75
C GLN A 705 17.35 6.08 -40.93
N PRO A 706 18.66 6.37 -40.70
CA PRO A 706 19.34 6.57 -39.41
C PRO A 706 19.09 7.93 -38.73
N LEU A 707 18.24 8.80 -39.30
CA LEU A 707 18.15 10.21 -38.90
C LEU A 707 17.51 10.44 -37.53
N GLY A 708 16.47 9.68 -37.17
CA GLY A 708 15.82 9.76 -35.86
C GLY A 708 16.74 9.43 -34.67
N LEU A 709 17.92 8.84 -34.89
CA LEU A 709 18.96 8.68 -33.86
C LEU A 709 19.70 9.99 -33.55
N MET A 710 19.69 10.95 -34.48
CA MET A 710 20.40 12.23 -34.40
C MET A 710 19.47 13.44 -34.18
N GLU A 711 18.15 13.26 -34.30
CA GLU A 711 17.17 14.31 -34.03
C GLU A 711 17.24 14.79 -32.58
N CYS A 712 17.35 16.11 -32.41
CA CYS A 712 17.26 16.76 -31.11
C CYS A 712 15.91 17.47 -31.01
N PRO A 713 15.10 17.25 -29.95
CA PRO A 713 13.96 18.11 -29.69
C PRO A 713 14.45 19.56 -29.51
N SER A 714 13.91 20.47 -30.32
CA SER A 714 14.34 21.86 -30.37
C SER A 714 14.04 22.58 -29.06
N GLY A 715 15.08 22.99 -28.33
CA GLY A 715 14.97 23.83 -27.13
C GLY A 715 15.77 23.37 -25.91
N THR A 716 16.26 22.13 -25.87
CA THR A 716 17.02 21.62 -24.70
C THR A 716 18.54 21.64 -24.94
N ASN A 717 19.27 22.22 -23.98
CA ASN A 717 20.74 22.19 -23.92
C ASN A 717 21.29 20.99 -23.12
N HIS A 718 20.42 20.14 -22.57
CA HIS A 718 20.81 18.96 -21.82
C HIS A 718 20.93 17.74 -22.73
N ILE A 719 22.09 17.08 -22.69
CA ILE A 719 22.39 15.85 -23.42
C ILE A 719 21.74 14.67 -22.70
N THR A 720 20.80 13.98 -23.34
CA THR A 720 20.10 12.81 -22.77
C THR A 720 20.89 11.51 -22.93
N GLU A 721 20.51 10.48 -22.17
CA GLU A 721 21.13 9.15 -22.26
C GLU A 721 20.89 8.52 -23.64
N LYS A 722 19.68 8.68 -24.20
CA LYS A 722 19.34 8.20 -25.55
C LYS A 722 20.24 8.84 -26.61
N GLN A 723 20.45 10.16 -26.56
CA GLN A 723 21.32 10.87 -27.52
C GLN A 723 22.78 10.40 -27.45
N ALA A 724 23.34 10.25 -26.25
CA ALA A 724 24.71 9.78 -26.04
C ALA A 724 24.93 8.36 -26.60
N LEU A 725 23.97 7.47 -26.35
CA LEU A 725 24.03 6.09 -26.82
C LEU A 725 23.75 5.96 -28.32
N SER A 726 22.81 6.74 -28.88
CA SER A 726 22.55 6.79 -30.32
C SER A 726 23.80 7.17 -31.12
N ALA A 727 24.51 8.23 -30.72
CA ALA A 727 25.73 8.64 -31.40
C ALA A 727 26.83 7.56 -31.29
N ARG A 728 26.99 6.96 -30.10
CA ARG A 728 27.91 5.84 -29.87
C ARG A 728 27.56 4.59 -30.69
N PHE A 729 26.28 4.29 -30.90
CA PHE A 729 25.83 3.18 -31.73
C PHE A 729 26.22 3.39 -33.19
N LEU A 730 25.90 4.56 -33.77
CA LEU A 730 26.31 4.91 -35.13
C LEU A 730 27.84 4.88 -35.33
N ALA A 731 28.61 5.25 -34.31
CA ALA A 731 30.08 5.17 -34.32
C ALA A 731 30.63 3.72 -34.24
N LYS A 732 29.90 2.79 -33.60
CA LYS A 732 30.32 1.38 -33.41
C LYS A 732 29.91 0.43 -34.54
N LEU A 733 28.93 0.80 -35.38
CA LEU A 733 28.61 0.06 -36.61
C LEU A 733 29.81 0.04 -37.60
N PRO A 734 29.88 -0.88 -38.57
CA PRO A 734 30.98 -0.97 -39.54
C PRO A 734 31.27 0.37 -40.24
N GLN A 735 32.49 0.88 -40.12
CA GLN A 735 32.83 2.27 -40.49
C GLN A 735 32.88 2.48 -42.02
N GLN A 736 33.39 1.48 -42.75
CA GLN A 736 33.53 1.48 -44.22
C GLN A 736 32.20 1.30 -44.99
N ASN A 737 31.04 1.29 -44.31
CA ASN A 737 29.75 1.08 -44.97
C ASN A 737 29.26 2.36 -45.67
N LEU A 738 29.46 2.43 -46.99
CA LEU A 738 29.12 3.58 -47.81
C LEU A 738 27.64 3.99 -47.72
N THR A 739 26.71 3.02 -47.68
CA THR A 739 25.26 3.29 -47.65
C THR A 739 24.86 4.07 -46.41
N LEU A 740 25.34 3.68 -45.23
CA LEU A 740 25.09 4.42 -43.98
C LEU A 740 25.74 5.80 -44.01
N ASN A 741 26.98 5.88 -44.51
CA ASN A 741 27.73 7.14 -44.54
C ASN A 741 27.01 8.17 -45.44
N LEU A 742 26.54 7.76 -46.63
CA LEU A 742 25.72 8.60 -47.51
C LEU A 742 24.35 8.95 -46.91
N ALA A 743 23.69 8.03 -46.20
CA ALA A 743 22.41 8.31 -45.53
C ALA A 743 22.54 9.40 -44.44
N LEU A 744 23.65 9.39 -43.68
CA LEU A 744 23.96 10.41 -42.68
C LEU A 744 24.35 11.77 -43.29
N LEU A 745 24.78 11.81 -44.56
CA LEU A 745 25.21 13.05 -45.24
C LEU A 745 24.03 13.95 -45.63
N ASN A 746 22.92 13.36 -46.08
CA ASN A 746 21.90 14.03 -46.90
C ASN A 746 21.02 15.11 -46.21
N ASN A 747 21.20 15.40 -44.91
CA ASN A 747 20.29 16.27 -44.15
C ASN A 747 20.98 17.20 -43.13
N ASN A 748 22.07 17.87 -43.51
CA ASN A 748 22.79 18.86 -42.66
C ASN A 748 23.25 18.34 -41.27
N VAL A 749 23.37 17.02 -41.09
CA VAL A 749 23.75 16.40 -39.81
C VAL A 749 25.18 16.81 -39.39
N VAL A 750 26.09 16.97 -40.34
CA VAL A 750 27.51 17.27 -40.08
C VAL A 750 27.72 18.67 -39.47
N PRO A 751 27.14 19.77 -39.99
CA PRO A 751 27.08 21.06 -39.29
C PRO A 751 26.61 20.94 -37.83
N THR A 752 25.52 20.21 -37.59
CA THR A 752 24.95 20.01 -36.24
C THR A 752 25.91 19.24 -35.32
N ILE A 753 26.59 18.19 -35.84
CA ILE A 753 27.63 17.47 -35.09
C ILE A 753 28.75 18.42 -34.68
N LEU A 754 29.26 19.25 -35.59
CA LEU A 754 30.36 20.18 -35.35
C LEU A 754 29.98 21.27 -34.35
N GLU A 755 28.77 21.83 -34.45
CA GLU A 755 28.24 22.79 -33.47
C GLU A 755 28.15 22.17 -32.07
N ARG A 756 27.62 20.94 -31.94
CA ARG A 756 27.52 20.25 -30.66
C ARG A 756 28.90 19.91 -30.07
N ILE A 757 29.87 19.49 -30.88
CA ILE A 757 31.27 19.28 -30.43
C ILE A 757 31.84 20.58 -29.87
N PHE A 758 31.71 21.70 -30.59
CA PHE A 758 32.18 23.02 -30.15
C PHE A 758 31.52 23.47 -28.84
N LEU A 759 30.20 23.29 -28.71
CA LEU A 759 29.46 23.60 -27.48
C LEU A 759 29.94 22.77 -26.28
N ILE A 760 30.22 21.47 -26.47
CA ILE A 760 30.75 20.59 -25.41
C ILE A 760 32.17 20.99 -25.02
N GLN A 761 33.04 21.32 -25.98
CA GLN A 761 34.40 21.81 -25.69
C GLN A 761 34.38 23.16 -24.96
N ARG A 762 33.47 24.07 -25.33
CA ARG A 762 33.35 25.41 -24.72
C ARG A 762 32.76 25.38 -23.31
N ASN A 763 31.73 24.56 -23.08
CA ASN A 763 31.03 24.50 -21.79
C ASN A 763 31.64 23.45 -20.83
N GLY A 764 32.49 22.56 -21.35
CA GLY A 764 33.11 21.47 -20.61
C GLY A 764 32.21 20.24 -20.41
N THR A 765 32.83 19.09 -20.23
CA THR A 765 32.16 17.79 -20.01
C THR A 765 31.41 17.69 -18.68
N ARG A 766 31.55 18.68 -17.78
CA ARG A 766 30.82 18.77 -16.50
C ARG A 766 29.33 19.11 -16.65
N THR A 767 28.88 19.46 -17.86
CA THR A 767 27.49 19.87 -18.15
C THR A 767 26.46 18.73 -18.11
N SER A 768 26.88 17.48 -18.31
CA SER A 768 26.03 16.28 -18.18
C SER A 768 26.89 15.05 -17.93
N ARG A 769 26.41 14.11 -17.11
CA ARG A 769 27.04 12.79 -16.89
C ARG A 769 27.27 12.01 -18.20
N HIS A 770 26.55 12.34 -19.26
CA HIS A 770 26.61 11.69 -20.57
C HIS A 770 27.44 12.47 -21.62
N ALA A 771 27.95 13.67 -21.29
CA ALA A 771 28.59 14.55 -22.27
C ALA A 771 29.84 13.92 -22.92
N THR A 772 30.67 13.22 -22.15
CA THR A 772 31.88 12.54 -22.67
C THR A 772 31.52 11.41 -23.65
N VAL A 773 30.56 10.56 -23.29
CA VAL A 773 30.11 9.43 -24.14
C VAL A 773 29.46 9.94 -25.43
N TYR A 774 28.72 11.05 -25.36
CA TYR A 774 28.15 11.69 -26.54
C TYR A 774 29.26 12.28 -27.43
N LEU A 775 30.26 12.97 -26.85
CA LEU A 775 31.41 13.49 -27.59
C LEU A 775 32.20 12.37 -28.31
N GLU A 776 32.46 11.25 -27.64
CA GLU A 776 33.07 10.05 -28.24
C GLU A 776 32.26 9.52 -29.42
N GLY A 777 30.93 9.44 -29.27
CA GLY A 777 30.02 9.07 -30.35
C GLY A 777 30.06 10.03 -31.54
N LEU A 778 29.95 11.33 -31.29
CA LEU A 778 29.98 12.39 -32.32
C LEU A 778 31.30 12.38 -33.10
N VAL A 779 32.44 12.28 -32.42
CA VAL A 779 33.76 12.20 -33.05
C VAL A 779 33.92 10.89 -33.82
N GLY A 780 33.40 9.77 -33.29
CA GLY A 780 33.36 8.49 -34.03
C GLY A 780 32.53 8.54 -35.32
N ILE A 781 31.45 9.32 -35.36
CA ILE A 781 30.69 9.57 -36.60
C ILE A 781 31.51 10.42 -37.60
N LEU A 782 32.28 11.40 -37.13
CA LEU A 782 33.19 12.15 -38.02
C LEU A 782 34.31 11.25 -38.60
N VAL A 783 34.90 10.38 -37.78
CA VAL A 783 35.91 9.41 -38.23
C VAL A 783 35.34 8.47 -39.29
N ARG A 784 34.09 8.00 -39.13
CA ARG A 784 33.38 7.21 -40.15
C ARG A 784 33.42 7.87 -41.54
N PHE A 785 33.17 9.19 -41.65
CA PHE A 785 33.28 9.90 -42.95
C PHE A 785 34.70 9.91 -43.52
N THR A 786 35.75 9.90 -42.67
CA THR A 786 37.14 9.79 -43.14
C THR A 786 37.51 8.39 -43.64
N THR A 787 36.79 7.33 -43.27
CA THR A 787 37.06 5.97 -43.78
C THR A 787 36.57 5.73 -45.21
N THR A 788 35.71 6.62 -45.74
CA THR A 788 35.12 6.50 -47.09
C THR A 788 35.43 7.71 -47.97
N LEU A 789 36.65 8.26 -47.87
CA LEU A 789 37.10 9.44 -48.62
C LEU A 789 37.27 9.22 -50.13
N TYR A 790 37.27 7.96 -50.59
CA TYR A 790 37.24 7.62 -52.01
C TYR A 790 35.95 8.09 -52.71
N GLU A 791 34.87 8.33 -51.95
CA GLU A 791 33.62 8.88 -52.46
C GLU A 791 33.71 10.42 -52.58
N PRO A 792 33.50 11.02 -53.78
CA PRO A 792 33.66 12.46 -53.98
C PRO A 792 32.85 13.35 -53.04
N GLN A 793 31.68 12.90 -52.59
CA GLN A 793 30.83 13.65 -51.66
C GLN A 793 31.46 13.73 -50.25
N MET A 794 32.10 12.65 -49.79
CA MET A 794 32.81 12.60 -48.50
C MET A 794 34.08 13.44 -48.54
N LEU A 795 34.83 13.38 -49.64
CA LEU A 795 36.00 14.21 -49.87
C LEU A 795 35.63 15.71 -49.91
N PHE A 796 34.48 16.06 -50.51
CA PHE A 796 33.97 17.43 -50.54
C PHE A 796 33.56 17.92 -49.14
N LEU A 797 32.86 17.09 -48.36
CA LEU A 797 32.51 17.38 -46.97
C LEU A 797 33.75 17.66 -46.13
N ALA A 798 34.75 16.76 -46.19
CA ALA A 798 35.98 16.85 -45.40
C ALA A 798 36.76 18.15 -45.64
N ARG A 799 36.82 18.59 -46.90
CA ARG A 799 37.40 19.88 -47.29
C ARG A 799 36.54 21.07 -46.84
N THR A 800 35.22 21.01 -47.03
CA THR A 800 34.29 22.12 -46.77
C THR A 800 34.26 22.50 -45.28
N HIS A 801 34.31 21.50 -44.39
CA HIS A 801 34.32 21.72 -42.94
C HIS A 801 35.71 21.69 -42.31
N ASN A 802 36.78 21.60 -43.11
CA ASN A 802 38.18 21.51 -42.65
C ASN A 802 38.37 20.52 -41.49
N LEU A 803 37.97 19.26 -41.71
CA LEU A 803 38.00 18.23 -40.66
C LEU A 803 39.41 18.00 -40.08
N THR A 804 40.47 18.26 -40.86
CA THR A 804 41.87 18.26 -40.37
C THR A 804 42.06 19.22 -39.20
N SER A 805 41.54 20.45 -39.28
CA SER A 805 41.60 21.41 -38.17
C SER A 805 40.78 20.94 -36.98
N VAL A 806 39.59 20.38 -37.22
CA VAL A 806 38.67 19.90 -36.17
C VAL A 806 39.33 18.76 -35.37
N PHE A 807 39.86 17.74 -36.03
CA PHE A 807 40.55 16.63 -35.35
C PHE A 807 41.85 17.08 -34.66
N THR A 808 42.62 17.99 -35.25
CA THR A 808 43.83 18.55 -34.61
C THR A 808 43.47 19.29 -33.31
N GLU A 809 42.40 20.09 -33.33
CA GLU A 809 41.90 20.75 -32.13
C GLU A 809 41.37 19.76 -31.08
N LEU A 810 40.70 18.69 -31.50
CA LEU A 810 40.22 17.64 -30.60
C LEU A 810 41.36 16.86 -29.92
N VAL A 811 42.43 16.52 -30.65
CA VAL A 811 43.62 15.86 -30.07
C VAL A 811 44.28 16.75 -29.00
N ILE A 812 44.37 18.06 -29.24
CA ILE A 812 45.10 18.99 -28.35
C ILE A 812 44.25 19.45 -27.15
N LYS A 813 42.95 19.70 -27.34
CA LYS A 813 42.10 20.38 -26.33
C LYS A 813 41.17 19.46 -25.53
N THR A 814 41.04 18.17 -25.85
CA THR A 814 40.13 17.27 -25.13
C THR A 814 40.83 16.44 -24.05
N SER A 815 40.07 16.08 -23.02
CA SER A 815 40.53 15.29 -21.87
C SER A 815 39.97 13.86 -21.85
N SER A 816 39.54 13.31 -23.00
CA SER A 816 39.14 11.91 -23.14
C SER A 816 40.11 11.21 -24.09
N ASP A 817 40.78 10.19 -23.58
CA ASP A 817 41.76 9.39 -24.33
C ASP A 817 41.13 8.74 -25.58
N GLU A 818 39.85 8.32 -25.50
CA GLU A 818 39.12 7.75 -26.64
C GLU A 818 38.81 8.82 -27.69
N VAL A 819 38.50 10.06 -27.30
CA VAL A 819 38.31 11.19 -28.24
C VAL A 819 39.62 11.53 -28.93
N GLN A 820 40.74 11.57 -28.20
CA GLN A 820 42.08 11.78 -28.79
C GLN A 820 42.44 10.64 -29.76
N ARG A 821 42.23 9.38 -29.36
CA ARG A 821 42.48 8.19 -30.19
C ARG A 821 41.65 8.19 -31.48
N LEU A 822 40.35 8.45 -31.38
CA LEU A 822 39.46 8.57 -32.54
C LEU A 822 39.89 9.72 -33.46
N SER A 823 40.25 10.87 -32.89
CA SER A 823 40.70 12.04 -33.68
C SER A 823 42.03 11.77 -34.40
N ALA A 824 42.95 11.04 -33.77
CA ALA A 824 44.19 10.58 -34.41
C ALA A 824 43.92 9.64 -35.61
N ILE A 825 42.99 8.69 -35.47
CA ILE A 825 42.54 7.82 -36.59
C ILE A 825 41.90 8.66 -37.71
N GLY A 826 41.12 9.68 -37.36
CA GLY A 826 40.56 10.62 -38.33
C GLY A 826 41.64 11.37 -39.14
N LEU A 827 42.71 11.82 -38.46
CA LEU A 827 43.86 12.45 -39.10
C LEU A 827 44.69 11.47 -39.94
N GLU A 828 44.88 10.24 -39.51
CA GLU A 828 45.56 9.17 -40.27
C GLU A 828 44.84 8.92 -41.60
N ASN A 829 43.52 8.70 -41.57
CA ASN A 829 42.71 8.52 -42.77
C ASN A 829 42.79 9.72 -43.74
N LEU A 830 42.75 10.95 -43.21
CA LEU A 830 42.92 12.17 -44.03
C LEU A 830 44.35 12.29 -44.60
N SER A 831 45.36 11.85 -43.86
CA SER A 831 46.76 11.85 -44.31
C SER A 831 47.01 10.88 -45.46
N LEU A 832 46.32 9.73 -45.49
CA LEU A 832 46.41 8.76 -46.58
C LEU A 832 45.89 9.33 -47.91
N GLU A 833 44.86 10.18 -47.86
CA GLU A 833 44.27 10.87 -49.02
C GLU A 833 44.85 12.27 -49.29
N SER A 834 45.95 12.63 -48.63
CA SER A 834 46.60 13.95 -48.72
C SER A 834 46.99 14.37 -50.15
N ILE A 835 47.35 13.41 -51.02
CA ILE A 835 47.65 13.63 -52.44
C ILE A 835 46.42 14.17 -53.18
N ASN A 836 45.23 13.66 -52.84
CA ASN A 836 43.96 14.12 -53.39
C ASN A 836 43.46 15.40 -52.69
N LEU A 837 43.75 15.59 -51.40
CA LEU A 837 43.27 16.75 -50.63
C LEU A 837 44.06 18.05 -50.90
N SER A 838 45.29 17.98 -51.41
CA SER A 838 46.13 19.14 -51.69
C SER A 838 45.94 19.71 -53.11
N ARG A 839 45.97 21.04 -53.25
CA ARG A 839 45.98 21.71 -54.57
C ARG A 839 47.42 21.88 -55.05
N PRO A 840 47.75 21.56 -56.31
CA PRO A 840 49.07 21.89 -56.85
C PRO A 840 49.25 23.42 -56.90
N PRO A 841 50.45 23.96 -56.60
CA PRO A 841 50.68 25.40 -56.58
C PRO A 841 50.46 26.01 -57.96
N GLN A 842 49.77 27.15 -58.03
CA GLN A 842 49.57 27.87 -59.30
C GLN A 842 50.90 28.42 -59.81
N ILE A 843 51.47 27.76 -60.82
CA ILE A 843 52.60 28.31 -61.58
C ILE A 843 52.06 29.49 -62.41
N GLN A 844 52.26 30.71 -61.92
CA GLN A 844 52.01 31.93 -62.70
C GLN A 844 52.95 31.95 -63.91
N LYS A 845 52.43 31.55 -65.08
CA LYS A 845 53.11 31.74 -66.36
C LYS A 845 53.05 33.23 -66.73
N THR A 846 54.05 34.01 -66.31
CA THR A 846 54.24 35.39 -66.79
C THR A 846 54.37 35.40 -68.31
N GLY A 847 53.45 36.10 -68.98
CA GLY A 847 53.30 36.05 -70.43
C GLY A 847 54.52 36.59 -71.20
N SER A 848 54.84 35.93 -72.31
CA SER A 848 55.92 36.32 -73.21
C SER A 848 55.58 37.59 -73.99
N LYS A 849 56.43 38.63 -73.89
CA LYS A 849 56.54 39.68 -74.91
C LYS A 849 57.98 39.76 -75.42
N LYS A 850 58.14 39.62 -76.74
CA LYS A 850 59.42 39.76 -77.45
C LYS A 850 59.86 41.22 -77.47
N LEU A 851 61.16 41.49 -77.32
CA LEU A 851 61.89 42.60 -77.96
C LEU A 851 63.39 42.24 -78.06
N PHE A 852 64.12 42.84 -78.99
CA PHE A 852 65.41 42.34 -79.50
C PHE A 852 66.66 43.12 -79.02
N ARG A 853 67.80 42.40 -78.88
CA ARG A 853 69.23 42.79 -79.04
C ARG A 853 69.92 43.75 -78.02
N LEU A 854 70.77 43.15 -77.16
CA LEU A 854 72.27 43.22 -77.08
C LEU A 854 73.03 44.56 -77.35
N PRO A 855 74.26 44.75 -76.80
CA PRO A 855 74.82 44.28 -75.52
C PRO A 855 75.75 45.30 -74.76
N ASN A 856 76.31 44.85 -73.61
CA ASN A 856 77.57 45.26 -72.93
C ASN A 856 77.59 46.25 -71.74
N LEU A 857 78.47 45.87 -70.79
CA LEU A 857 79.15 46.61 -69.70
C LEU A 857 78.46 46.83 -68.33
N LEU A 858 78.95 46.03 -67.36
CA LEU A 858 79.26 46.35 -65.95
C LEU A 858 78.29 47.19 -65.11
N SER A 859 77.57 46.54 -64.18
CA SER A 859 77.80 46.73 -62.73
C SER A 859 76.90 45.82 -61.87
N SER A 860 77.32 45.66 -60.61
CA SER A 860 76.74 44.84 -59.55
C SER A 860 75.22 44.95 -59.34
N ARG A 861 74.52 43.80 -59.22
CA ARG A 861 73.42 43.65 -58.26
C ARG A 861 73.16 42.19 -57.87
N SER A 862 72.72 42.03 -56.62
CA SER A 862 72.40 40.81 -55.88
C SER A 862 71.77 39.65 -56.67
N VAL A 863 72.33 38.45 -56.48
CA VAL A 863 71.67 37.19 -56.85
C VAL A 863 70.52 36.93 -55.87
N GLU A 864 69.29 37.28 -56.26
CA GLU A 864 68.11 36.72 -55.61
C GLU A 864 68.01 35.23 -55.94
N THR A 865 68.23 34.39 -54.94
CA THR A 865 68.01 32.95 -55.06
C THR A 865 66.53 32.68 -55.32
N ARG A 866 66.21 32.16 -56.51
CA ARG A 866 64.89 31.57 -56.79
C ARG A 866 64.64 30.44 -55.79
N LYS A 867 63.86 30.72 -54.74
CA LYS A 867 63.35 29.70 -53.82
C LYS A 867 62.47 28.73 -54.63
N MET A 868 62.96 27.53 -54.90
CA MET A 868 62.03 26.42 -55.16
C MET A 868 61.26 26.16 -53.85
N PRO A 869 59.94 25.94 -53.89
CA PRO A 869 59.20 25.58 -52.69
C PRO A 869 59.71 24.24 -52.18
N VAL A 870 60.01 24.17 -50.88
CA VAL A 870 60.37 22.92 -50.22
C VAL A 870 59.12 22.03 -50.22
N LEU A 871 59.18 20.96 -51.00
CA LEU A 871 58.11 19.96 -51.04
C LEU A 871 58.25 19.04 -49.83
N CYS A 872 57.14 18.78 -49.13
CA CYS A 872 57.12 17.81 -48.04
C CYS A 872 57.54 16.42 -48.56
N PRO A 873 58.48 15.70 -47.91
CA PRO A 873 58.94 14.38 -48.40
C PRO A 873 57.84 13.31 -48.41
N VAL A 874 56.78 13.48 -47.61
CA VAL A 874 55.60 12.60 -47.59
C VAL A 874 54.58 13.05 -48.65
N HIS A 875 54.22 14.34 -48.68
CA HIS A 875 53.08 14.83 -49.46
C HIS A 875 53.40 15.36 -50.86
N ARG A 876 54.69 15.60 -51.19
CA ARG A 876 55.18 16.19 -52.45
C ARG A 876 54.50 17.50 -52.92
N GLY A 877 53.74 18.16 -52.04
CA GLY A 877 53.14 19.48 -52.23
C GLY A 877 53.92 20.59 -51.55
N ALA A 878 53.68 21.84 -51.95
CA ALA A 878 54.29 23.02 -51.33
C ALA A 878 53.64 23.33 -49.98
N VAL A 879 54.46 23.48 -48.95
CA VAL A 879 54.02 23.81 -47.58
C VAL A 879 54.02 25.34 -47.43
N GLU A 880 52.88 25.95 -47.09
CA GLU A 880 52.86 27.32 -46.57
C GLU A 880 53.25 27.33 -45.08
N PRO A 881 54.03 28.32 -44.61
CA PRO A 881 54.49 28.36 -43.22
C PRO A 881 53.37 28.81 -42.28
N GLY A 882 52.58 27.85 -41.80
CA GLY A 882 51.44 28.08 -40.90
C GLY A 882 50.68 26.80 -40.51
N LEU A 883 51.38 25.66 -40.47
CA LEU A 883 50.92 24.32 -40.13
C LEU A 883 51.86 23.70 -39.10
#